data_AF-A0A5R8YJC0-F1
#
_entry.id   AF-A0A5R8YJC0-F1
#
_cell.length_a   1.000
_cell.length_b   1.000
_cell.length_c   1.000
_cell.angle_alpha   90.00
_cell.angle_beta   90.00
_cell.angle_gamma   90.00
#
_symmetry.space_group_name_H-M   'P 1'
#
loop_
_entity.id
_entity.type
_entity.pdbx_description
1 polymer ?
#
loop_
_entity_poly.entity_id
_entity_poly.type
_entity_poly.pdbx_seq_one_letter_code
_entity_poly.pdbx_strand_id
1 'polypeptide(L)'
;MSKIALGVAATFTAEPLGDALRFWLAELGTEGDVAFAPYDQVFPSLLDPGSVLGRAGAVVVLVRAEDLTAGVADAAGGDWAALDAAADDLATALRTSAAAAGTPHLVAVCPASPEHGSTGAHARLTARLAQTLEDDRAVAVLTSAEPYEPADPEAVHDAFADRTGNVPYTDHYFAALAAAVVRRLQAVTTPRPKVVVADCDGTLWDGVVGEDGPDGVVIGPEHEEIWRELARQVAAGRLLCLCSKNEEKDVREVFARHPGLPFGLDDVTAMRVGWEAKSQALRSLADELNLGLDSFVFLDDSPVECAEVRAGCPEVLTLQMPPRAAEAAAFLRHCWPLDLAAVTEADRERTRRYQEERRREQARGEMSLADFFATLDLRVTITPAGPAHEARAAQLAERTNQFNLSGTRRLDGDETFVVDVSDRFGDYGVVGLTDVRTDGDTLRAGAFLLSCRALGRGVEHRMLAHLGALARDRGLARVALSFRATERNQPARDFLAALPATAEPYGEEAAWYVLAAADAAAVVHSPVHPPVHPSDPAEERAAGPVRIDPTAVPAGWAAVERIATRLTRPEEILDAMRAARPATEAAGATPVEATVMRWWAELLDKPPTSVNDGFFELGGHSLRLVQFMARVRAEFGVELPFDTLYTTSFTIAEVAKVIEERQLAETGDEELAGLLDELAGLSDEEIDALLESGLESGNG
;
A
#
# COMPACT_ATOMS: atom_id res chain seq x y z
N MET A 1 -5.50 -14.94 11.60
CA MET A 1 -4.29 -14.60 10.83
C MET A 1 -4.61 -14.82 9.36
N SER A 2 -4.32 -13.83 8.51
CA SER A 2 -4.46 -13.96 7.06
C SER A 2 -3.41 -14.95 6.54
N LYS A 3 -3.76 -15.73 5.51
CA LYS A 3 -2.82 -16.63 4.81
C LYS A 3 -2.58 -16.11 3.40
N ILE A 4 -1.31 -16.05 3.00
CA ILE A 4 -0.93 -15.72 1.62
C ILE A 4 0.02 -16.78 1.08
N ALA A 5 -0.24 -17.23 -0.15
CA ALA A 5 0.70 -18.05 -0.90
C ALA A 5 1.39 -17.17 -1.93
N LEU A 6 2.70 -16.98 -1.79
CA LEU A 6 3.52 -16.15 -2.67
C LEU A 6 4.25 -17.03 -3.68
N GLY A 7 3.94 -16.84 -4.96
CA GLY A 7 4.64 -17.49 -6.06
C GLY A 7 5.73 -16.57 -6.60
N VAL A 8 6.98 -17.02 -6.61
CA VAL A 8 8.12 -16.24 -7.11
C VAL A 8 8.68 -16.90 -8.36
N ALA A 9 8.85 -16.14 -9.44
CA ALA A 9 9.62 -16.56 -10.60
C ALA A 9 10.70 -15.53 -10.89
N ALA A 10 11.86 -16.00 -11.34
CA ALA A 10 12.97 -15.11 -11.65
C ALA A 10 13.75 -15.62 -12.86
N THR A 11 14.42 -14.69 -13.55
CA THR A 11 15.39 -15.02 -14.61
C THR A 11 16.74 -15.50 -14.06
N PHE A 12 16.91 -15.45 -12.74
CA PHE A 12 18.07 -15.90 -11.98
C PHE A 12 17.62 -16.77 -10.79
N THR A 13 18.55 -17.35 -10.04
CA THR A 13 18.26 -18.15 -8.83
C THR A 13 17.84 -17.23 -7.67
N ALA A 14 16.55 -17.22 -7.35
CA ALA A 14 15.93 -16.29 -6.38
C ALA A 14 15.62 -16.93 -5.02
N GLU A 15 15.89 -18.21 -4.83
CA GLU A 15 15.64 -18.96 -3.60
C GLU A 15 16.20 -18.30 -2.32
N PRO A 16 17.38 -17.63 -2.33
CA PRO A 16 17.87 -16.88 -1.16
C PRO A 16 16.91 -15.79 -0.65
N LEU A 17 16.03 -15.27 -1.52
CA LEU A 17 15.00 -14.29 -1.16
C LEU A 17 13.94 -14.88 -0.19
N GLY A 18 13.78 -16.21 -0.16
CA GLY A 18 12.67 -16.87 0.51
C GLY A 18 12.61 -16.65 2.02
N ASP A 19 13.76 -16.65 2.70
CA ASP A 19 13.81 -16.42 4.15
C ASP A 19 13.42 -14.99 4.51
N ALA A 20 13.89 -14.00 3.73
CA ALA A 20 13.55 -12.60 3.95
C ALA A 20 12.06 -12.33 3.66
N LEU A 21 11.49 -12.95 2.62
CA LEU A 21 10.05 -12.87 2.35
C LEU A 21 9.22 -13.48 3.49
N ARG A 22 9.61 -14.66 3.98
CA ARG A 22 8.92 -15.30 5.12
C ARG A 22 9.02 -14.47 6.40
N PHE A 23 10.19 -13.88 6.66
CA PHE A 23 10.38 -12.95 7.77
C PHE A 23 9.41 -11.77 7.70
N TRP A 24 9.32 -11.10 6.54
CA TRP A 24 8.43 -9.96 6.35
C TRP A 24 6.95 -10.31 6.44
N LEU A 25 6.54 -11.46 5.89
CA LEU A 25 5.16 -11.94 6.02
C LEU A 25 4.81 -12.19 7.50
N ALA A 26 5.71 -12.81 8.26
CA ALA A 26 5.55 -13.01 9.70
C ALA A 26 5.53 -11.69 10.48
N GLU A 27 6.38 -10.73 10.13
CA GLU A 27 6.42 -9.39 10.73
C GLU A 27 5.08 -8.64 10.58
N LEU A 28 4.41 -8.83 9.44
CA LEU A 28 3.09 -8.27 9.16
C LEU A 28 1.94 -9.11 9.75
N GLY A 29 2.23 -10.15 10.52
CA GLY A 29 1.21 -11.04 11.11
C GLY A 29 0.47 -11.91 10.08
N THR A 30 1.09 -12.16 8.93
CA THR A 30 0.55 -12.99 7.84
C THR A 30 1.27 -14.33 7.80
N GLU A 31 0.50 -15.42 7.82
CA GLU A 31 1.07 -16.75 7.58
C GLU A 31 1.33 -16.91 6.08
N GLY A 32 2.60 -16.91 5.69
CA GLY A 32 3.04 -16.91 4.31
C GLY A 32 3.68 -18.23 3.88
N ASP A 33 3.18 -18.86 2.83
CA ASP A 33 3.92 -19.88 2.10
C ASP A 33 4.62 -19.23 0.89
N VAL A 34 5.89 -19.52 0.68
CA VAL A 34 6.68 -18.94 -0.43
C VAL A 34 7.19 -20.08 -1.29
N ALA A 35 6.76 -20.10 -2.54
CA ALA A 35 7.11 -21.14 -3.49
C ALA A 35 7.77 -20.53 -4.74
N PHE A 36 8.85 -21.16 -5.18
CA PHE A 36 9.62 -20.71 -6.34
C PHE A 36 9.28 -21.54 -7.58
N ALA A 37 9.08 -20.85 -8.70
CA ALA A 37 9.09 -21.48 -10.01
C ALA A 37 10.50 -22.00 -10.34
N PRO A 38 10.62 -23.04 -11.17
CA PRO A 38 11.94 -23.51 -11.60
C PRO A 38 12.73 -22.39 -12.30
N TYR A 39 14.06 -22.46 -12.15
CA TYR A 39 15.00 -21.53 -12.76
C TYR A 39 14.72 -21.29 -14.25
N ASP A 40 14.73 -20.02 -14.66
CA ASP A 40 14.56 -19.54 -16.04
C ASP A 40 13.24 -20.02 -16.72
N GLN A 41 12.18 -20.19 -15.91
CA GLN A 41 10.84 -20.55 -16.41
C GLN A 41 9.80 -19.46 -16.17
N VAL A 42 10.18 -18.18 -16.23
CA VAL A 42 9.27 -17.04 -16.02
C VAL A 42 8.06 -17.11 -16.96
N PHE A 43 8.27 -17.15 -18.27
CA PHE A 43 7.18 -17.17 -19.25
C PHE A 43 6.33 -18.47 -19.19
N PRO A 44 6.92 -19.68 -19.20
CA PRO A 44 6.14 -20.91 -19.06
C PRO A 44 5.31 -20.95 -17.76
N SER A 45 5.88 -20.49 -16.64
CA SER A 45 5.18 -20.50 -15.36
C SER A 45 4.02 -19.50 -15.29
N LEU A 46 4.16 -18.33 -15.92
CA LEU A 46 3.07 -17.35 -16.01
C LEU A 46 1.89 -17.86 -16.85
N LEU A 47 2.18 -18.63 -17.90
CA LEU A 47 1.18 -19.08 -18.88
C LEU A 47 0.55 -20.44 -18.53
N ASP A 48 1.11 -21.18 -17.57
CA ASP A 48 0.54 -22.44 -17.07
C ASP A 48 -0.24 -22.22 -15.75
N PRO A 49 -1.59 -22.35 -15.76
CA PRO A 49 -2.40 -22.27 -14.54
C PRO A 49 -2.07 -23.37 -13.50
N GLY A 50 -1.45 -24.47 -13.94
CA GLY A 50 -0.98 -25.55 -13.09
C GLY A 50 0.42 -25.31 -12.49
N SER A 51 1.05 -24.17 -12.76
CA SER A 51 2.36 -23.84 -12.21
C SER A 51 2.28 -23.43 -10.73
N VAL A 52 3.44 -23.16 -10.13
CA VAL A 52 3.52 -22.53 -8.81
C VAL A 52 2.85 -21.15 -8.80
N LEU A 53 3.00 -20.38 -9.89
CA LEU A 53 2.41 -19.04 -10.01
C LEU A 53 0.89 -19.11 -10.17
N GLY A 54 0.39 -20.05 -10.98
CA GLY A 54 -1.05 -20.22 -11.22
C GLY A 54 -1.85 -20.61 -9.97
N ARG A 55 -1.19 -21.17 -8.95
CA ARG A 55 -1.80 -21.50 -7.65
C ARG A 55 -1.55 -20.47 -6.54
N ALA A 56 -0.71 -19.47 -6.80
CA ALA A 56 -0.33 -18.49 -5.79
C ALA A 56 -1.44 -17.46 -5.54
N GLY A 57 -1.55 -16.99 -4.30
CA GLY A 57 -2.42 -15.87 -3.91
C GLY A 57 -1.86 -14.49 -4.28
N ALA A 58 -0.54 -14.40 -4.53
CA ALA A 58 0.14 -13.27 -5.14
C ALA A 58 1.36 -13.76 -5.92
N VAL A 59 1.70 -13.10 -7.02
CA VAL A 59 2.81 -13.49 -7.91
C VAL A 59 3.87 -12.40 -7.93
N VAL A 60 5.14 -12.78 -7.83
CA VAL A 60 6.31 -11.91 -7.94
C VAL A 60 7.20 -12.42 -9.07
N VAL A 61 7.52 -11.54 -10.01
CA VAL A 61 8.41 -11.83 -11.13
C VAL A 61 9.62 -10.92 -11.06
N LEU A 62 10.81 -11.51 -10.98
CA LEU A 62 12.09 -10.79 -10.89
C LEU A 62 12.87 -10.99 -12.17
N VAL A 63 13.23 -9.91 -12.86
CA VAL A 63 13.93 -9.99 -14.15
C VAL A 63 15.18 -9.13 -14.15
N ARG A 64 16.23 -9.58 -14.84
CA ARG A 64 17.35 -8.73 -15.27
C ARG A 64 17.26 -8.48 -16.77
N ALA A 65 17.75 -7.33 -17.22
CA ALA A 65 17.65 -6.92 -18.63
C ALA A 65 18.44 -7.86 -19.54
N GLU A 66 19.63 -8.28 -19.09
CA GLU A 66 20.53 -9.19 -19.81
C GLU A 66 19.99 -10.63 -19.93
N ASP A 67 19.13 -11.07 -19.01
CA ASP A 67 18.58 -12.42 -19.06
C ASP A 67 17.42 -12.52 -20.07
N LEU A 68 16.65 -11.44 -20.24
CA LEU A 68 15.49 -11.41 -21.15
C LEU A 68 15.89 -11.38 -22.63
N THR A 69 17.09 -10.87 -22.91
CA THR A 69 17.60 -10.75 -24.28
C THR A 69 18.98 -11.39 -24.31
N ALA A 70 19.05 -12.67 -24.70
CA ALA A 70 20.25 -13.50 -24.68
C ALA A 70 21.53 -12.76 -25.12
N GLY A 71 22.25 -12.21 -24.14
CA GLY A 71 23.50 -11.50 -24.35
C GLY A 71 23.41 -10.27 -25.24
N VAL A 72 22.51 -9.31 -24.98
CA VAL A 72 22.70 -7.93 -25.49
C VAL A 72 23.90 -7.33 -24.77
N ALA A 73 25.08 -7.69 -25.28
CA ALA A 73 26.32 -6.98 -25.10
C ALA A 73 26.10 -5.57 -25.65
N ASP A 74 26.18 -4.60 -24.75
CA ASP A 74 26.65 -3.24 -25.02
C ASP A 74 26.29 -2.70 -26.41
N ALA A 75 25.01 -2.43 -26.63
CA ALA A 75 24.66 -1.42 -27.61
C ALA A 75 24.97 -0.07 -26.96
N ALA A 76 26.24 0.34 -26.98
CA ALA A 76 26.68 1.73 -26.94
C ALA A 76 26.13 2.56 -28.14
N GLY A 77 24.94 2.19 -28.63
CA GLY A 77 24.36 2.53 -29.93
C GLY A 77 22.85 2.19 -30.01
N GLY A 78 22.07 2.49 -28.97
CA GLY A 78 20.69 3.00 -29.11
C GLY A 78 19.58 2.14 -29.76
N ASP A 79 19.80 0.87 -30.11
CA ASP A 79 18.72 -0.01 -30.57
C ASP A 79 18.18 -0.89 -29.43
N TRP A 80 17.08 -0.43 -28.83
CA TRP A 80 16.39 -1.09 -27.73
C TRP A 80 15.21 -1.96 -28.20
N ALA A 81 15.02 -2.16 -29.50
CA ALA A 81 13.80 -2.79 -30.02
C ALA A 81 13.58 -4.21 -29.48
N ALA A 82 14.64 -5.00 -29.32
CA ALA A 82 14.55 -6.34 -28.75
C ALA A 82 14.17 -6.32 -27.26
N LEU A 83 14.74 -5.39 -26.49
CA LEU A 83 14.45 -5.24 -25.06
C LEU A 83 13.04 -4.70 -24.83
N ASP A 84 12.61 -3.75 -25.65
CA ASP A 84 11.24 -3.22 -25.64
C ASP A 84 10.22 -4.31 -25.98
N ALA A 85 10.50 -5.14 -27.00
CA ALA A 85 9.66 -6.27 -27.36
C ALA A 85 9.57 -7.30 -26.22
N ALA A 86 10.70 -7.64 -25.59
CA ALA A 86 10.71 -8.54 -24.44
C ALA A 86 9.94 -7.97 -23.25
N ALA A 87 10.02 -6.65 -23.01
CA ALA A 87 9.24 -5.97 -21.97
C ALA A 87 7.73 -6.03 -22.26
N ASP A 88 7.32 -5.80 -23.51
CA ASP A 88 5.91 -5.84 -23.93
C ASP A 88 5.34 -7.27 -23.88
N ASP A 89 6.14 -8.27 -24.26
CA ASP A 89 5.79 -9.68 -24.14
C ASP A 89 5.62 -10.09 -22.66
N LEU A 90 6.54 -9.66 -21.78
CA LEU A 90 6.45 -9.90 -20.35
C LEU A 90 5.20 -9.24 -19.74
N ALA A 91 4.93 -7.98 -20.08
CA ALA A 91 3.73 -7.26 -19.64
C ALA A 91 2.44 -7.98 -20.10
N THR A 92 2.44 -8.55 -21.30
CA THR A 92 1.31 -9.33 -21.84
C THR A 92 1.12 -10.64 -21.08
N ALA A 93 2.21 -11.37 -20.78
CA ALA A 93 2.17 -12.59 -20.00
C ALA A 93 1.67 -12.34 -18.57
N LEU A 94 2.16 -11.28 -17.91
CA LEU A 94 1.72 -10.85 -16.58
C LEU A 94 0.22 -10.55 -16.55
N ARG A 95 -0.29 -9.76 -17.51
CA ARG A 95 -1.73 -9.45 -17.61
C ARG A 95 -2.58 -10.69 -17.81
N THR A 96 -2.12 -11.59 -18.68
CA THR A 96 -2.83 -12.85 -18.98
C THR A 96 -2.91 -13.71 -17.73
N SER A 97 -1.79 -13.86 -17.01
CA SER A 97 -1.72 -14.64 -15.78
C SER A 97 -2.58 -14.02 -14.66
N ALA A 98 -2.46 -12.70 -14.45
CA ALA A 98 -3.24 -11.96 -13.46
C ALA A 98 -4.75 -12.03 -13.72
N ALA A 99 -5.18 -11.93 -14.98
CA ALA A 99 -6.58 -12.06 -15.36
C ALA A 99 -7.10 -13.50 -15.16
N ALA A 100 -6.28 -14.52 -15.43
CA ALA A 100 -6.67 -15.92 -15.28
C ALA A 100 -6.73 -16.36 -13.82
N ALA A 101 -5.74 -15.98 -13.01
CA ALA A 101 -5.65 -16.34 -11.60
C ALA A 101 -6.51 -15.44 -10.70
N GLY A 102 -6.79 -14.21 -11.13
CA GLY A 102 -7.49 -13.19 -10.34
C GLY A 102 -6.64 -12.65 -9.18
N THR A 103 -5.33 -12.82 -9.23
CA THR A 103 -4.40 -12.50 -8.14
C THR A 103 -3.47 -11.34 -8.49
N PRO A 104 -3.04 -10.54 -7.50
CA PRO A 104 -2.10 -9.45 -7.73
C PRO A 104 -0.75 -9.99 -8.22
N HIS A 105 -0.20 -9.33 -9.24
CA HIS A 105 1.12 -9.61 -9.78
C HIS A 105 2.03 -8.41 -9.55
N LEU A 106 3.29 -8.68 -9.22
CA LEU A 106 4.35 -7.70 -9.10
C LEU A 106 5.50 -8.09 -10.03
N VAL A 107 6.00 -7.16 -10.81
CA VAL A 107 7.25 -7.33 -11.57
C VAL A 107 8.31 -6.36 -11.06
N ALA A 108 9.52 -6.86 -10.80
CA ALA A 108 10.67 -6.06 -10.39
C ALA A 108 11.83 -6.24 -11.38
N VAL A 109 12.39 -5.12 -11.82
CA VAL A 109 13.61 -5.12 -12.66
C VAL A 109 14.81 -4.98 -11.75
N CYS A 110 15.59 -6.05 -11.62
CA CYS A 110 16.73 -6.12 -10.72
C CYS A 110 18.02 -5.63 -11.42
N PRO A 111 19.01 -5.10 -10.67
CA PRO A 111 20.25 -4.57 -11.22
C PRO A 111 20.97 -5.54 -12.17
N ALA A 112 21.47 -4.99 -13.27
CA ALA A 112 22.28 -5.74 -14.21
C ALA A 112 23.65 -6.06 -13.59
N SER A 113 24.19 -7.23 -13.89
CA SER A 113 25.52 -7.67 -13.47
C SER A 113 26.62 -6.67 -13.86
N PRO A 114 27.70 -6.55 -13.05
CA PRO A 114 28.77 -5.57 -13.30
C PRO A 114 29.45 -5.75 -14.67
N GLU A 115 29.54 -6.99 -15.15
CA GLU A 115 30.11 -7.35 -16.46
C GLU A 115 29.27 -6.85 -17.64
N HIS A 116 27.96 -6.66 -17.44
CA HIS A 116 27.02 -6.19 -18.48
C HIS A 116 26.75 -4.69 -18.39
N GLY A 117 27.43 -3.97 -17.48
CA GLY A 117 27.64 -2.52 -17.49
C GLY A 117 26.52 -1.66 -18.07
N SER A 118 25.27 -1.82 -17.63
CA SER A 118 24.14 -1.14 -18.27
C SER A 118 23.09 -0.59 -17.30
N THR A 119 23.43 0.51 -16.64
CA THR A 119 22.42 1.43 -16.09
C THR A 119 21.37 1.79 -17.16
N GLY A 120 21.75 1.84 -18.45
CA GLY A 120 20.86 2.13 -19.55
C GLY A 120 19.81 1.05 -19.88
N ALA A 121 20.18 -0.23 -19.90
CA ALA A 121 19.24 -1.32 -20.24
C ALA A 121 18.27 -1.59 -19.09
N HIS A 122 18.78 -1.58 -17.85
CA HIS A 122 17.94 -1.62 -16.64
C HIS A 122 16.93 -0.47 -16.63
N ALA A 123 17.39 0.77 -16.83
CA ALA A 123 16.52 1.94 -16.86
C ALA A 123 15.50 1.86 -18.01
N ARG A 124 15.91 1.37 -19.20
CA ARG A 124 15.03 1.23 -20.35
C ARG A 124 13.92 0.20 -20.10
N LEU A 125 14.28 -0.98 -19.63
CA LEU A 125 13.33 -2.04 -19.30
C LEU A 125 12.35 -1.59 -18.22
N THR A 126 12.87 -0.96 -17.15
CA THR A 126 12.06 -0.40 -16.06
C THR A 126 11.08 0.65 -16.58
N ALA A 127 11.55 1.62 -17.38
CA ALA A 127 10.72 2.66 -17.94
C ALA A 127 9.65 2.10 -18.90
N ARG A 128 10.00 1.09 -19.71
CA ARG A 128 9.06 0.47 -20.65
C ARG A 128 7.98 -0.32 -19.91
N LEU A 129 8.33 -1.13 -18.91
CA LEU A 129 7.37 -1.85 -18.09
C LEU A 129 6.46 -0.89 -17.32
N ALA A 130 7.03 0.14 -16.69
CA ALA A 130 6.27 1.16 -15.97
C ALA A 130 5.26 1.87 -16.88
N GLN A 131 5.67 2.24 -18.10
CA GLN A 131 4.78 2.84 -19.10
C GLN A 131 3.68 1.88 -19.56
N THR A 132 4.03 0.63 -19.88
CA THR A 132 3.09 -0.35 -20.46
C THR A 132 2.08 -0.87 -19.42
N LEU A 133 2.40 -0.77 -18.12
CA LEU A 133 1.59 -1.25 -16.99
C LEU A 133 1.04 -0.12 -16.09
N GLU A 134 1.19 1.15 -16.47
CA GLU A 134 0.85 2.33 -15.62
C GLU A 134 -0.59 2.30 -15.08
N ASP A 135 -1.56 1.96 -15.94
CA ASP A 135 -3.00 1.94 -15.62
C ASP A 135 -3.51 0.54 -15.21
N ASP A 136 -2.62 -0.43 -15.07
CA ASP A 136 -3.03 -1.79 -14.73
C ASP A 136 -3.39 -1.92 -13.25
N ARG A 137 -4.56 -2.51 -12.97
CA ARG A 137 -5.04 -2.70 -11.59
C ARG A 137 -4.60 -4.02 -10.98
N ALA A 138 -4.17 -4.97 -11.80
CA ALA A 138 -3.81 -6.32 -11.36
C ALA A 138 -2.29 -6.54 -11.35
N VAL A 139 -1.55 -5.78 -12.16
CA VAL A 139 -0.09 -5.87 -12.27
C VAL A 139 0.57 -4.58 -11.78
N ALA A 140 1.42 -4.68 -10.77
CA ALA A 140 2.26 -3.59 -10.29
C ALA A 140 3.70 -3.73 -10.76
N VAL A 141 4.37 -2.61 -10.98
CA VAL A 141 5.82 -2.55 -11.26
C VAL A 141 6.55 -2.03 -10.02
N LEU A 142 7.64 -2.70 -9.65
CA LEU A 142 8.63 -2.24 -8.68
C LEU A 142 9.84 -1.71 -9.45
N THR A 143 10.02 -0.40 -9.42
CA THR A 143 11.07 0.31 -10.18
C THR A 143 12.36 0.53 -9.39
N SER A 144 12.29 0.44 -8.06
CA SER A 144 13.41 0.64 -7.13
C SER A 144 13.12 -0.10 -5.82
N ALA A 145 14.18 -0.40 -5.08
CA ALA A 145 14.12 -0.95 -3.73
C ALA A 145 14.07 0.12 -2.63
N GLU A 146 13.99 1.41 -2.99
CA GLU A 146 13.88 2.52 -2.04
C GLU A 146 12.77 2.26 -1.01
N PRO A 147 13.02 2.55 0.27
CA PRO A 147 14.21 3.18 0.86
C PRO A 147 15.33 2.19 1.25
N TYR A 148 15.21 0.91 0.90
CA TYR A 148 16.17 -0.14 1.29
C TYR A 148 17.33 -0.30 0.31
N GLU A 149 17.36 0.52 -0.73
CA GLU A 149 18.40 0.46 -1.75
C GLU A 149 19.77 0.74 -1.10
N PRO A 150 20.76 -0.14 -1.30
CA PRO A 150 22.07 0.02 -0.67
C PRO A 150 22.77 1.28 -1.17
N ALA A 151 23.54 1.90 -0.28
CA ALA A 151 24.24 3.16 -0.59
C ALA A 151 25.30 3.02 -1.70
N ASP A 152 25.88 1.82 -1.85
CA ASP A 152 26.79 1.47 -2.93
C ASP A 152 26.10 0.48 -3.89
N PRO A 153 25.70 0.92 -5.10
CA PRO A 153 25.11 0.06 -6.11
C PRO A 153 26.05 -1.04 -6.63
N GLU A 154 27.37 -0.92 -6.50
CA GLU A 154 28.30 -1.96 -6.94
C GLU A 154 28.39 -3.11 -5.92
N ALA A 155 28.11 -2.83 -4.64
CA ALA A 155 28.13 -3.80 -3.54
C ALA A 155 26.91 -4.75 -3.52
N VAL A 156 25.99 -4.62 -4.47
CA VAL A 156 24.78 -5.46 -4.54
C VAL A 156 25.05 -6.85 -5.11
N HIS A 157 26.13 -7.01 -5.86
CA HIS A 157 26.41 -8.23 -6.62
C HIS A 157 27.38 -9.19 -5.91
N ASP A 158 27.08 -10.49 -6.02
CA ASP A 158 28.01 -11.56 -5.68
C ASP A 158 28.48 -12.26 -6.95
N ALA A 159 29.60 -11.80 -7.51
CA ALA A 159 30.12 -12.32 -8.77
C ALA A 159 30.55 -13.80 -8.69
N PHE A 160 30.90 -14.31 -7.51
CA PHE A 160 31.29 -15.71 -7.35
C PHE A 160 30.06 -16.62 -7.33
N ALA A 161 29.05 -16.24 -6.54
CA ALA A 161 27.79 -16.98 -6.48
C ALA A 161 27.04 -16.93 -7.81
N ASP A 162 27.12 -15.82 -8.55
CA ASP A 162 26.50 -15.71 -9.88
C ASP A 162 27.13 -16.69 -10.87
N ARG A 163 28.46 -16.70 -11.00
CA ARG A 163 29.17 -17.62 -11.92
C ARG A 163 28.97 -19.09 -11.60
N THR A 164 28.78 -19.44 -10.34
CA THR A 164 28.76 -20.83 -9.88
C THR A 164 27.34 -21.40 -9.77
N GLY A 165 26.34 -20.55 -9.53
CA GLY A 165 24.97 -20.98 -9.27
C GLY A 165 23.88 -20.02 -9.74
N ASN A 166 24.19 -19.03 -10.58
CA ASN A 166 23.27 -17.97 -11.04
C ASN A 166 22.55 -17.25 -9.89
N VAL A 167 23.25 -17.06 -8.76
CA VAL A 167 22.80 -16.27 -7.61
C VAL A 167 23.51 -14.91 -7.67
N PRO A 168 22.90 -13.87 -8.27
CA PRO A 168 23.63 -12.67 -8.65
C PRO A 168 23.85 -11.66 -7.53
N TYR A 169 23.16 -11.79 -6.40
CA TYR A 169 23.10 -10.75 -5.38
C TYR A 169 23.59 -11.21 -4.02
N THR A 170 24.05 -10.23 -3.24
CA THR A 170 24.40 -10.43 -1.83
C THR A 170 23.17 -10.64 -0.96
N ASP A 171 23.35 -11.24 0.22
CA ASP A 171 22.28 -11.41 1.22
C ASP A 171 21.67 -10.05 1.63
N HIS A 172 22.47 -8.98 1.67
CA HIS A 172 21.99 -7.61 1.96
C HIS A 172 21.02 -7.14 0.88
N TYR A 173 21.35 -7.33 -0.39
CA TYR A 173 20.46 -6.94 -1.46
C TYR A 173 19.20 -7.82 -1.52
N PHE A 174 19.29 -9.13 -1.26
CA PHE A 174 18.10 -9.97 -1.13
C PHE A 174 17.19 -9.51 0.01
N ALA A 175 17.73 -9.10 1.16
CA ALA A 175 16.95 -8.53 2.25
C ALA A 175 16.25 -7.22 1.86
N ALA A 176 16.97 -6.33 1.15
CA ALA A 176 16.42 -5.08 0.61
C ALA A 176 15.28 -5.34 -0.39
N LEU A 177 15.52 -6.23 -1.35
CA LEU A 177 14.56 -6.61 -2.38
C LEU A 177 13.31 -7.24 -1.77
N ALA A 178 13.46 -8.11 -0.77
CA ALA A 178 12.32 -8.69 -0.06
C ALA A 178 11.49 -7.62 0.65
N ALA A 179 12.13 -6.66 1.32
CA ALA A 179 11.45 -5.55 1.97
C ALA A 179 10.66 -4.72 0.95
N ALA A 180 11.28 -4.36 -0.18
CA ALA A 180 10.64 -3.60 -1.25
C ALA A 180 9.46 -4.37 -1.90
N VAL A 181 9.63 -5.67 -2.15
CA VAL A 181 8.58 -6.54 -2.70
C VAL A 181 7.38 -6.60 -1.75
N VAL A 182 7.59 -6.90 -0.47
CA VAL A 182 6.48 -7.03 0.50
C VAL A 182 5.83 -5.67 0.76
N ARG A 183 6.61 -4.59 0.90
CA ARG A 183 6.11 -3.22 1.01
C ARG A 183 5.20 -2.86 -0.16
N ARG A 184 5.63 -3.15 -1.39
CA ARG A 184 4.84 -2.86 -2.59
C ARG A 184 3.58 -3.73 -2.67
N LEU A 185 3.68 -5.01 -2.35
CA LEU A 185 2.53 -5.91 -2.26
C LEU A 185 1.52 -5.41 -1.23
N GLN A 186 1.96 -4.99 -0.04
CA GLN A 186 1.08 -4.42 0.98
C GLN A 186 0.36 -3.17 0.44
N ALA A 187 1.10 -2.24 -0.17
CA ALA A 187 0.54 -0.99 -0.69
C ALA A 187 -0.57 -1.19 -1.74
N VAL A 188 -0.51 -2.27 -2.53
CA VAL A 188 -1.50 -2.58 -3.58
C VAL A 188 -2.61 -3.54 -3.13
N THR A 189 -2.38 -4.33 -2.07
CA THR A 189 -3.35 -5.33 -1.60
C THR A 189 -4.12 -4.92 -0.34
N THR A 190 -3.62 -3.93 0.41
CA THR A 190 -4.18 -3.50 1.69
C THR A 190 -5.03 -2.24 1.53
N PRO A 191 -6.23 -2.17 2.17
CA PRO A 191 -7.00 -0.94 2.25
C PRO A 191 -6.16 0.20 2.83
N ARG A 192 -6.18 1.35 2.16
CA ARG A 192 -5.38 2.51 2.56
C ARG A 192 -6.12 3.35 3.60
N PRO A 193 -5.40 3.97 4.54
CA PRO A 193 -5.97 5.07 5.31
C PRO A 193 -6.43 6.18 4.36
N LYS A 194 -7.62 6.71 4.64
CA LYS A 194 -8.27 7.78 3.87
C LYS A 194 -7.94 9.15 4.45
N VAL A 195 -7.60 9.20 5.74
CA VAL A 195 -7.33 10.44 6.50
C VAL A 195 -5.97 10.33 7.19
N VAL A 196 -5.17 11.38 7.05
CA VAL A 196 -3.97 11.61 7.86
C VAL A 196 -4.26 12.76 8.80
N VAL A 197 -4.10 12.51 10.10
CA VAL A 197 -4.27 13.52 11.15
C VAL A 197 -2.92 13.77 11.79
N ALA A 198 -2.48 15.02 11.83
CA ALA A 198 -1.21 15.41 12.43
C ALA A 198 -1.43 16.29 13.66
N ASP A 199 -0.64 16.05 14.70
CA ASP A 199 -0.37 17.04 15.73
C ASP A 199 0.43 18.24 15.16
N CYS A 200 0.49 19.35 15.88
CA CYS A 200 1.22 20.55 15.43
C CYS A 200 2.58 20.71 16.11
N ASP A 201 2.59 21.12 17.39
CA ASP A 201 3.82 21.33 18.16
C ASP A 201 4.59 20.01 18.31
N GLY A 202 5.92 20.04 18.14
CA GLY A 202 6.78 18.85 18.22
C GLY A 202 6.67 17.88 17.04
N THR A 203 5.62 18.02 16.21
CA THR A 203 5.34 17.12 15.08
C THR A 203 5.53 17.81 13.72
N LEU A 204 4.90 18.96 13.49
CA LEU A 204 5.05 19.74 12.25
C LEU A 204 6.15 20.79 12.34
N TRP A 205 6.50 21.21 13.55
CA TRP A 205 7.57 22.17 13.85
C TRP A 205 8.11 21.92 15.24
N ASP A 206 9.31 22.42 15.51
CA ASP A 206 9.88 22.39 16.85
C ASP A 206 9.41 23.62 17.65
N GLY A 207 9.21 23.41 18.95
CA GLY A 207 8.72 24.44 19.89
C GLY A 207 7.24 24.30 20.20
N VAL A 208 6.78 25.12 21.15
CA VAL A 208 5.39 25.17 21.60
C VAL A 208 4.84 26.53 21.22
N VAL A 209 3.94 26.60 20.24
CA VAL A 209 3.47 27.89 19.70
C VAL A 209 2.85 28.79 20.78
N GLY A 210 2.22 28.21 21.80
CA GLY A 210 1.65 28.96 22.93
C GLY A 210 2.69 29.61 23.85
N GLU A 211 3.93 29.09 23.89
CA GLU A 211 5.03 29.61 24.71
C GLU A 211 5.99 30.48 23.88
N ASP A 212 6.40 29.97 22.72
CA ASP A 212 7.40 30.60 21.83
C ASP A 212 6.78 31.67 20.93
N GLY A 213 5.46 31.63 20.75
CA GLY A 213 4.71 32.46 19.82
C GLY A 213 4.90 32.03 18.35
N PRO A 214 4.08 32.56 17.43
CA PRO A 214 4.12 32.14 16.02
C PRO A 214 5.43 32.41 15.27
N ASP A 215 6.27 33.36 15.74
CA ASP A 215 7.61 33.61 15.16
C ASP A 215 8.71 32.76 15.80
N GLY A 216 8.44 32.15 16.95
CA GLY A 216 9.42 31.42 17.75
C GLY A 216 9.53 29.95 17.42
N VAL A 217 8.53 29.39 16.74
CA VAL A 217 8.55 27.98 16.27
C VAL A 217 9.58 27.80 15.16
N VAL A 218 10.25 26.65 15.14
CA VAL A 218 11.32 26.35 14.19
C VAL A 218 10.85 25.34 13.17
N ILE A 219 10.91 25.73 11.89
CA ILE A 219 10.65 24.86 10.74
C ILE A 219 11.97 24.75 9.97
N GLY A 220 12.71 23.68 10.24
CA GLY A 220 14.00 23.39 9.62
C GLY A 220 13.90 22.54 8.35
N PRO A 221 15.03 22.27 7.68
CA PRO A 221 15.09 21.41 6.49
C PRO A 221 14.49 20.01 6.72
N GLU A 222 14.63 19.45 7.92
CA GLU A 222 14.08 18.15 8.29
C GLU A 222 12.56 18.19 8.41
N HIS A 223 11.99 19.28 8.93
CA HIS A 223 10.54 19.49 8.92
C HIS A 223 10.02 19.63 7.49
N GLU A 224 10.75 20.30 6.60
CA GLU A 224 10.34 20.40 5.19
C GLU A 224 10.11 19.03 4.54
N GLU A 225 10.84 17.98 4.96
CA GLU A 225 10.61 16.62 4.49
C GLU A 225 9.29 16.04 5.02
N ILE A 226 8.97 16.24 6.30
CA ILE A 226 7.67 15.88 6.91
C ILE A 226 6.54 16.57 6.14
N TRP A 227 6.67 17.88 5.92
CA TRP A 227 5.66 18.66 5.19
C TRP A 227 5.51 18.22 3.73
N ARG A 228 6.62 17.92 3.05
CA ARG A 228 6.61 17.42 1.67
C ARG A 228 5.92 16.05 1.58
N GLU A 229 6.15 15.20 2.57
CA GLU A 229 5.49 13.91 2.67
C GLU A 229 3.99 14.06 2.88
N LEU A 230 3.55 14.91 3.81
CA LEU A 230 2.13 15.21 4.00
C LEU A 230 1.49 15.85 2.76
N ALA A 231 2.19 16.77 2.08
CA ALA A 231 1.74 17.33 0.81
C ALA A 231 1.57 16.26 -0.27
N ARG A 232 2.47 15.28 -0.32
CA ARG A 232 2.38 14.12 -1.21
C ARG A 232 1.15 13.28 -0.90
N GLN A 233 0.80 13.08 0.38
CA GLN A 233 -0.44 12.42 0.78
C GLN A 233 -1.69 13.17 0.31
N VAL A 234 -1.71 14.49 0.48
CA VAL A 234 -2.82 15.35 0.03
C VAL A 234 -2.98 15.30 -1.50
N ALA A 235 -1.87 15.44 -2.24
CA ALA A 235 -1.85 15.37 -3.69
C ALA A 235 -2.32 14.00 -4.22
N ALA A 236 -2.14 12.94 -3.43
CA ALA A 236 -2.63 11.60 -3.70
C ALA A 236 -4.10 11.38 -3.32
N GLY A 237 -4.81 12.40 -2.84
CA GLY A 237 -6.24 12.34 -2.50
C GLY A 237 -6.55 11.93 -1.07
N ARG A 238 -5.55 11.87 -0.17
CA ARG A 238 -5.82 11.71 1.27
C ARG A 238 -6.31 13.03 1.86
N LEU A 239 -7.21 12.93 2.83
CA LEU A 239 -7.66 14.09 3.60
C LEU A 239 -6.63 14.36 4.69
N LEU A 240 -6.20 15.62 4.81
CA LEU A 240 -5.33 16.06 5.89
C LEU A 240 -6.15 16.79 6.96
N CYS A 241 -6.00 16.39 8.21
CA CYS A 241 -6.58 17.07 9.36
C CYS A 241 -5.52 17.43 10.40
N LEU A 242 -5.80 18.45 11.21
CA LEU A 242 -4.97 18.78 12.39
C LEU A 242 -5.71 18.41 13.67
N CYS A 243 -5.01 17.80 14.62
CA CYS A 243 -5.52 17.49 15.95
C CYS A 243 -4.47 17.83 17.00
N SER A 244 -4.56 19.03 17.58
CA SER A 244 -3.49 19.58 18.43
C SER A 244 -4.03 20.25 19.69
N LYS A 245 -3.22 20.25 20.76
CA LYS A 245 -3.50 20.94 22.02
C LYS A 245 -2.95 22.36 22.02
N ASN A 246 -3.59 23.23 21.24
CA ASN A 246 -3.22 24.64 21.13
C ASN A 246 -4.44 25.56 21.13
N GLU A 247 -4.18 26.87 21.12
CA GLU A 247 -5.15 27.87 20.70
C GLU A 247 -5.20 27.92 19.17
N GLU A 248 -6.39 27.76 18.59
CA GLU A 248 -6.58 27.70 17.13
C GLU A 248 -6.03 28.95 16.41
N LYS A 249 -6.14 30.11 17.06
CA LYS A 249 -5.63 31.37 16.52
C LYS A 249 -4.12 31.33 16.28
N ASP A 250 -3.36 30.74 17.20
CA ASP A 250 -1.91 30.75 17.16
C ASP A 250 -1.40 29.80 16.07
N VAL A 251 -2.01 28.61 15.96
CA VAL A 251 -1.76 27.68 14.85
C VAL A 251 -2.03 28.37 13.51
N ARG A 252 -3.16 29.07 13.37
CA ARG A 252 -3.47 29.79 12.13
C ARG A 252 -2.45 30.87 11.80
N GLU A 253 -1.92 31.53 12.82
CA GLU A 253 -0.93 32.60 12.66
C GLU A 253 0.44 32.05 12.21
N VAL A 254 0.84 30.85 12.67
CA VAL A 254 2.02 30.13 12.14
C VAL A 254 1.86 29.90 10.64
N PHE A 255 0.76 29.29 10.19
CA PHE A 255 0.53 29.07 8.76
C PHE A 255 0.54 30.38 7.94
N ALA A 256 -0.01 31.47 8.48
CA ALA A 256 -0.03 32.77 7.79
C ALA A 256 1.36 33.41 7.66
N ARG A 257 2.25 33.18 8.62
CA ARG A 257 3.61 33.74 8.67
C ARG A 257 4.64 32.89 7.92
N HIS A 258 4.30 31.65 7.59
CA HIS A 258 5.13 30.72 6.82
C HIS A 258 4.49 30.37 5.46
N PRO A 259 4.33 31.33 4.52
CA PRO A 259 3.67 31.09 3.23
C PRO A 259 4.46 30.19 2.28
N GLY A 260 5.72 29.87 2.60
CA GLY A 260 6.58 28.95 1.83
C GLY A 260 6.34 27.47 2.12
N LEU A 261 5.39 27.14 3.01
CA LEU A 261 5.06 25.75 3.34
C LEU A 261 4.50 25.00 2.12
N PRO A 262 4.78 23.70 1.98
CA PRO A 262 4.28 22.88 0.86
C PRO A 262 2.76 22.83 0.69
N PHE A 263 2.00 23.09 1.75
CA PHE A 263 0.55 23.23 1.72
C PHE A 263 0.10 24.29 2.73
N GLY A 264 -1.05 24.91 2.48
CA GLY A 264 -1.64 25.93 3.35
C GLY A 264 -2.82 25.41 4.17
N LEU A 265 -3.41 26.27 5.02
CA LEU A 265 -4.64 25.92 5.76
C LEU A 265 -5.84 25.59 4.85
N ASP A 266 -5.82 26.04 3.60
CA ASP A 266 -6.85 25.70 2.62
C ASP A 266 -6.77 24.22 2.17
N ASP A 267 -5.61 23.60 2.30
CA ASP A 267 -5.38 22.18 2.02
C ASP A 267 -5.73 21.29 3.23
N VAL A 268 -5.83 21.89 4.42
CA VAL A 268 -6.29 21.22 5.64
C VAL A 268 -7.82 21.09 5.61
N THR A 269 -8.29 19.85 5.54
CA THR A 269 -9.72 19.51 5.39
C THR A 269 -10.52 19.94 6.62
N ALA A 270 -10.07 19.54 7.81
CA ALA A 270 -10.70 19.85 9.09
C ALA A 270 -9.65 19.93 10.21
N MET A 271 -9.97 20.64 11.29
CA MET A 271 -9.08 20.80 12.43
C MET A 271 -9.84 20.64 13.74
N ARG A 272 -9.19 20.06 14.74
CA ARG A 272 -9.58 20.09 16.15
C ARG A 272 -8.38 20.59 16.93
N VAL A 273 -8.34 21.90 17.12
CA VAL A 273 -7.28 22.58 17.86
C VAL A 273 -7.91 23.16 19.11
N GLY A 274 -7.60 22.55 20.26
CA GLY A 274 -8.25 22.84 21.52
C GLY A 274 -7.73 21.96 22.65
N TRP A 275 -8.34 22.07 23.83
CA TRP A 275 -7.86 21.43 25.05
C TRP A 275 -8.60 20.12 25.39
N GLU A 276 -9.46 19.64 24.50
CA GLU A 276 -10.10 18.34 24.61
C GLU A 276 -9.10 17.16 24.47
N ALA A 277 -9.55 15.96 24.82
CA ALA A 277 -8.78 14.74 24.59
C ALA A 277 -8.67 14.44 23.07
N LYS A 278 -7.50 14.03 22.59
CA LYS A 278 -7.27 13.79 21.16
C LYS A 278 -8.14 12.65 20.62
N SER A 279 -8.43 11.62 21.40
CA SER A 279 -9.39 10.57 21.02
C SER A 279 -10.80 11.11 20.76
N GLN A 280 -11.26 12.09 21.55
CA GLN A 280 -12.56 12.74 21.35
C GLN A 280 -12.55 13.64 20.11
N ALA A 281 -11.48 14.39 19.91
CA ALA A 281 -11.27 15.19 18.71
C ALA A 281 -11.30 14.32 17.44
N LEU A 282 -10.59 13.19 17.44
CA LEU A 282 -10.57 12.24 16.31
C LEU A 282 -11.94 11.65 16.01
N ARG A 283 -12.74 11.29 17.04
CA ARG A 283 -14.14 10.89 16.84
C ARG A 283 -14.98 11.99 16.21
N SER A 284 -14.82 13.22 16.68
CA SER A 284 -15.52 14.36 16.09
C SER A 284 -15.11 14.63 14.64
N LEU A 285 -13.84 14.42 14.29
CA LEU A 285 -13.38 14.49 12.90
C LEU A 285 -13.96 13.35 12.06
N ALA A 286 -14.01 12.13 12.58
CA ALA A 286 -14.62 10.99 11.90
C ALA A 286 -16.11 11.21 11.60
N ASP A 287 -16.86 11.76 12.57
CA ASP A 287 -18.26 12.12 12.41
C ASP A 287 -18.46 13.23 11.36
N GLU A 288 -17.65 14.30 11.41
CA GLU A 288 -17.69 15.40 10.43
C GLU A 288 -17.39 14.91 9.01
N LEU A 289 -16.37 14.07 8.87
CA LEU A 289 -15.95 13.54 7.58
C LEU A 289 -16.83 12.38 7.08
N ASN A 290 -17.70 11.82 7.93
CA ASN A 290 -18.48 10.62 7.66
C ASN A 290 -17.60 9.43 7.21
N LEU A 291 -16.51 9.19 7.95
CA LEU A 291 -15.54 8.13 7.71
C LEU A 291 -15.30 7.33 9.00
N GLY A 292 -15.06 6.02 8.87
CA GLY A 292 -14.70 5.17 10.01
C GLY A 292 -13.29 5.47 10.55
N LEU A 293 -13.10 5.32 11.86
CA LEU A 293 -11.82 5.53 12.55
C LEU A 293 -10.71 4.58 12.06
N ASP A 294 -11.07 3.41 11.56
CA ASP A 294 -10.18 2.44 10.90
C ASP A 294 -9.53 2.98 9.62
N SER A 295 -10.03 4.08 9.09
CA SER A 295 -9.45 4.78 7.93
C SER A 295 -8.50 5.94 8.29
N PHE A 296 -8.22 6.14 9.59
CA PHE A 296 -7.40 7.26 10.08
C PHE A 296 -5.99 6.79 10.46
N VAL A 297 -4.99 7.58 10.08
CA VAL A 297 -3.65 7.57 10.70
C VAL A 297 -3.51 8.82 11.54
N PHE A 298 -3.02 8.67 12.77
CA PHE A 298 -2.70 9.80 13.64
C PHE A 298 -1.19 9.85 13.91
N LEU A 299 -0.60 11.03 13.69
CA LEU A 299 0.83 11.33 13.87
C LEU A 299 1.01 12.32 15.03
N ASP A 300 1.82 11.95 16.01
CA ASP A 300 2.05 12.74 17.23
C ASP A 300 3.37 12.32 17.88
N ASP A 301 4.20 13.26 18.34
CA ASP A 301 5.47 12.96 19.02
C ASP A 301 5.29 12.60 20.51
N SER A 302 4.19 13.03 21.11
CA SER A 302 3.91 12.83 22.53
C SER A 302 3.48 11.39 22.83
N PRO A 303 4.27 10.64 23.64
CA PRO A 303 3.91 9.28 24.03
C PRO A 303 2.61 9.23 24.84
N VAL A 304 2.28 10.30 25.57
CA VAL A 304 1.08 10.38 26.41
C VAL A 304 -0.17 10.51 25.55
N GLU A 305 -0.14 11.40 24.56
CA GLU A 305 -1.25 11.59 23.63
C GLU A 305 -1.44 10.36 22.74
N CYS A 306 -0.34 9.76 22.25
CA CYS A 306 -0.40 8.48 21.54
C CYS A 306 -1.03 7.36 22.37
N ALA A 307 -0.67 7.24 23.65
CA ALA A 307 -1.26 6.25 24.55
C ALA A 307 -2.76 6.51 24.81
N GLU A 308 -3.15 7.78 24.92
CA GLU A 308 -4.55 8.20 25.07
C GLU A 308 -5.37 7.81 23.84
N VAL A 309 -4.89 8.12 22.64
CA VAL A 309 -5.58 7.77 21.39
C VAL A 309 -5.64 6.25 21.20
N ARG A 310 -4.57 5.51 21.47
CA ARG A 310 -4.57 4.04 21.39
C ARG A 310 -5.59 3.39 22.34
N ALA A 311 -5.84 4.00 23.50
CA ALA A 311 -6.83 3.53 24.46
C ALA A 311 -8.26 3.96 24.10
N GLY A 312 -8.44 5.19 23.62
CA GLY A 312 -9.73 5.76 23.29
C GLY A 312 -10.27 5.33 21.93
N CYS A 313 -9.40 5.24 20.92
CA CYS A 313 -9.71 4.97 19.52
C CYS A 313 -8.77 3.89 18.96
N PRO A 314 -8.86 2.63 19.43
CA PRO A 314 -7.95 1.55 19.03
C PRO A 314 -7.97 1.24 17.52
N GLU A 315 -9.03 1.64 16.81
CA GLU A 315 -9.17 1.51 15.36
C GLU A 315 -8.26 2.47 14.59
N VAL A 316 -7.87 3.60 15.19
CA VAL A 316 -6.98 4.60 14.57
C VAL A 316 -5.54 4.07 14.59
N LEU A 317 -4.89 4.07 13.43
CA LEU A 317 -3.47 3.76 13.35
C LEU A 317 -2.66 4.92 13.96
N THR A 318 -2.31 4.77 15.24
CA THR A 318 -1.59 5.80 16.01
C THR A 318 -0.09 5.57 15.98
N LEU A 319 0.62 6.47 15.30
CA LEU A 319 2.06 6.42 15.09
C LEU A 319 2.73 7.48 15.95
N GLN A 320 3.54 7.02 16.91
CA GLN A 320 4.34 7.90 17.73
C GLN A 320 5.57 8.35 16.93
N MET A 321 5.61 9.62 16.58
CA MET A 321 6.71 10.22 15.85
C MET A 321 7.93 10.34 16.78
N PRO A 322 9.15 10.02 16.30
CA PRO A 322 10.36 10.35 17.03
C PRO A 322 10.43 11.86 17.33
N PRO A 323 10.89 12.27 18.53
CA PRO A 323 10.86 13.67 18.96
C PRO A 323 11.87 14.57 18.22
N ARG A 324 12.75 13.99 17.40
CA ARG A 324 13.68 14.76 16.56
C ARG A 324 13.20 14.76 15.13
N ALA A 325 13.10 15.93 14.52
CA ALA A 325 12.64 16.10 13.13
C ALA A 325 13.38 15.19 12.12
N ALA A 326 14.71 15.04 12.26
CA ALA A 326 15.49 14.14 11.40
C ALA A 326 15.07 12.66 11.52
N GLU A 327 14.83 12.20 12.75
CA GLU A 327 14.37 10.83 13.03
C GLU A 327 12.91 10.65 12.59
N ALA A 328 12.07 11.68 12.76
CA ALA A 328 10.69 11.71 12.30
C ALA A 328 10.57 11.65 10.77
N ALA A 329 11.39 12.42 10.05
CA ALA A 329 11.45 12.36 8.60
C ALA A 329 11.89 10.96 8.12
N ALA A 330 12.91 10.37 8.76
CA ALA A 330 13.32 8.99 8.50
C ALA A 330 12.21 7.97 8.78
N PHE A 331 11.51 8.13 9.91
CA PHE A 331 10.38 7.29 10.29
C PHE A 331 9.29 7.28 9.21
N LEU A 332 8.91 8.45 8.69
CA LEU A 332 7.89 8.55 7.64
C LEU A 332 8.30 7.85 6.33
N ARG A 333 9.60 7.90 5.95
CA ARG A 333 10.11 7.16 4.78
C ARG A 333 9.91 5.64 4.88
N HIS A 334 9.92 5.11 6.09
CA HIS A 334 9.71 3.68 6.38
C HIS A 334 8.30 3.37 6.92
N CYS A 335 7.38 4.34 6.91
CA CYS A 335 6.01 4.15 7.35
C CYS A 335 5.14 3.58 6.22
N TRP A 336 5.16 2.25 6.04
CA TRP A 336 4.49 1.57 4.92
C TRP A 336 2.98 1.88 4.76
N PRO A 337 2.18 2.10 5.83
CA PRO A 337 0.77 2.51 5.68
C PRO A 337 0.56 3.87 4.98
N LEU A 338 1.61 4.70 4.89
CA LEU A 338 1.60 5.96 4.13
C LEU A 338 1.98 5.77 2.66
N ASP A 339 2.26 4.54 2.22
CA ASP A 339 2.61 4.29 0.83
C ASP A 339 1.49 4.59 -0.16
N LEU A 340 1.93 5.08 -1.32
CA LEU A 340 1.09 5.40 -2.46
C LEU A 340 1.21 4.30 -3.55
N ALA A 341 0.26 3.37 -3.62
CA ALA A 341 -0.18 2.74 -4.85
C ALA A 341 -0.86 3.75 -5.80
N ALA A 342 -1.10 3.31 -7.04
CA ALA A 342 -1.63 4.14 -8.13
C ALA A 342 -2.85 4.95 -7.66
N VAL A 343 -2.74 6.28 -7.81
CA VAL A 343 -3.77 7.23 -7.40
C VAL A 343 -4.86 7.23 -8.46
N THR A 344 -6.08 6.84 -8.10
CA THR A 344 -7.19 6.87 -9.06
C THR A 344 -7.69 8.31 -9.27
N GLU A 345 -8.30 8.59 -10.41
CA GLU A 345 -8.94 9.90 -10.67
C GLU A 345 -10.00 10.22 -9.60
N ALA A 346 -10.72 9.21 -9.10
CA ALA A 346 -11.68 9.35 -8.01
C ALA A 346 -11.03 9.74 -6.66
N ASP A 347 -9.78 9.32 -6.42
CA ASP A 347 -9.00 9.73 -5.25
C ASP A 347 -8.54 11.18 -5.39
N ARG A 348 -8.05 11.60 -6.56
CA ARG A 348 -7.67 13.01 -6.82
C ARG A 348 -8.83 13.98 -6.63
N GLU A 349 -10.04 13.56 -7.04
CA GLU A 349 -11.25 14.38 -6.88
C GLU A 349 -11.81 14.39 -5.46
N ARG A 350 -11.32 13.55 -4.52
CA ARG A 350 -11.87 13.46 -3.15
C ARG A 350 -11.59 14.72 -2.35
N THR A 351 -10.34 15.16 -2.30
CA THR A 351 -9.93 16.37 -1.57
C THR A 351 -10.68 17.60 -2.07
N ARG A 352 -10.80 17.77 -3.40
CA ARG A 352 -11.54 18.88 -4.01
C ARG A 352 -13.01 18.88 -3.60
N ARG A 353 -13.67 17.72 -3.60
CA ARG A 353 -15.08 17.59 -3.19
C ARG A 353 -15.31 18.00 -1.73
N TYR A 354 -14.44 17.59 -0.81
CA TYR A 354 -14.52 18.01 0.59
C TYR A 354 -14.26 19.51 0.76
N GLN A 355 -13.28 20.08 0.05
CA GLN A 355 -13.04 21.53 0.07
C GLN A 355 -14.24 22.33 -0.47
N GLU A 356 -14.88 21.86 -1.54
CA GLU A 356 -16.11 22.44 -2.08
C GLU A 356 -17.28 22.35 -1.08
N GLU A 357 -17.45 21.21 -0.41
CA GLU A 357 -18.48 21.01 0.61
C GLU A 357 -18.26 21.89 1.85
N ARG A 358 -17.02 22.00 2.32
CA ARG A 358 -16.65 22.88 3.45
C ARG A 358 -16.84 24.35 3.13
N ARG A 359 -16.53 24.79 1.89
CA ARG A 359 -16.87 26.15 1.42
C ARG A 359 -18.38 26.38 1.40
N ARG A 360 -19.17 25.36 1.07
CA ARG A 360 -20.65 25.44 1.13
C ARG A 360 -21.14 25.53 2.57
N GLU A 361 -20.52 24.82 3.52
CA GLU A 361 -20.89 24.88 4.94
C GLU A 361 -20.46 26.17 5.63
N GLN A 362 -19.28 26.70 5.33
CA GLN A 362 -18.87 28.03 5.82
C GLN A 362 -19.82 29.12 5.30
N ALA A 363 -20.23 29.04 4.04
CA ALA A 363 -21.27 29.92 3.48
C ALA A 363 -22.66 29.69 4.11
N ARG A 364 -22.96 28.49 4.62
CA ARG A 364 -24.17 28.22 5.43
C ARG A 364 -24.08 28.84 6.82
N GLY A 365 -22.90 28.85 7.44
CA GLY A 365 -22.68 29.38 8.80
C GLY A 365 -22.97 30.88 8.93
N GLU A 366 -22.90 31.62 7.83
CA GLU A 366 -23.11 33.08 7.80
C GLU A 366 -24.53 33.51 7.37
N MET A 367 -25.40 32.58 6.97
CA MET A 367 -26.70 32.90 6.35
C MET A 367 -27.85 32.03 6.91
N SER A 368 -29.08 32.56 6.90
CA SER A 368 -30.24 31.72 7.21
C SER A 368 -30.41 30.64 6.13
N LEU A 369 -30.95 29.46 6.49
CA LEU A 369 -31.14 28.35 5.56
C LEU A 369 -31.94 28.76 4.30
N ALA A 370 -32.91 29.67 4.45
CA ALA A 370 -33.70 30.21 3.37
C ALA A 370 -32.90 31.17 2.45
N ASP A 371 -32.06 32.02 3.03
CA ASP A 371 -31.23 32.98 2.28
C ASP A 371 -30.08 32.28 1.52
N PHE A 372 -29.56 31.18 2.08
CA PHE A 372 -28.55 30.34 1.43
C PHE A 372 -29.12 29.62 0.19
N PHE A 373 -30.33 29.04 0.28
CA PHE A 373 -30.96 28.41 -0.89
C PHE A 373 -31.34 29.41 -1.98
N ALA A 374 -31.71 30.63 -1.62
CA ALA A 374 -31.97 31.70 -2.59
C ALA A 374 -30.70 32.17 -3.32
N THR A 375 -29.53 32.07 -2.69
CA THR A 375 -28.25 32.50 -3.28
C THR A 375 -27.50 31.42 -4.05
N LEU A 376 -27.89 30.14 -3.96
CA LEU A 376 -27.26 29.03 -4.68
C LEU A 376 -27.48 29.06 -6.21
N ASP A 377 -28.48 29.79 -6.73
CA ASP A 377 -28.93 29.77 -8.15
C ASP A 377 -29.06 28.34 -8.69
N LEU A 378 -29.76 27.48 -7.93
CA LEU A 378 -29.83 26.05 -8.20
C LEU A 378 -30.63 25.78 -9.50
N ARG A 379 -29.96 25.25 -10.52
CA ARG A 379 -30.53 24.90 -11.83
C ARG A 379 -30.79 23.41 -11.88
N VAL A 380 -32.07 23.05 -11.99
CA VAL A 380 -32.51 21.65 -12.12
C VAL A 380 -33.00 21.44 -13.54
N THR A 381 -32.35 20.54 -14.26
CA THR A 381 -32.72 20.15 -15.62
C THR A 381 -33.25 18.72 -15.59
N ILE A 382 -34.47 18.53 -16.07
CA ILE A 382 -35.12 17.21 -16.15
C ILE A 382 -35.32 16.88 -17.63
N THR A 383 -34.71 15.80 -18.09
CA THR A 383 -34.73 15.41 -19.51
C THR A 383 -35.03 13.91 -19.68
N PRO A 384 -35.64 13.51 -20.82
CA PRO A 384 -35.77 12.08 -21.15
C PRO A 384 -34.40 11.41 -21.25
N ALA A 385 -34.29 10.20 -20.68
CA ALA A 385 -33.08 9.41 -20.71
C ALA A 385 -32.80 8.86 -22.13
N GLY A 386 -31.75 9.35 -22.78
CA GLY A 386 -31.18 8.73 -23.99
C GLY A 386 -30.15 7.62 -23.71
N PRO A 387 -29.60 6.97 -24.76
CA PRO A 387 -28.66 5.84 -24.63
C PRO A 387 -27.40 6.13 -23.81
N ALA A 388 -26.92 7.38 -23.83
CA ALA A 388 -25.77 7.82 -23.05
C ALA A 388 -26.01 7.82 -21.53
N HIS A 389 -27.28 7.81 -21.09
CA HIS A 389 -27.64 7.88 -19.68
C HIS A 389 -27.94 6.52 -19.07
N GLU A 390 -28.08 5.44 -19.85
CA GLU A 390 -28.51 4.12 -19.37
C GLU A 390 -27.56 3.55 -18.30
N ALA A 391 -26.25 3.59 -18.56
CA ALA A 391 -25.24 3.11 -17.60
C ALA A 391 -25.27 3.90 -16.28
N ARG A 392 -25.50 5.22 -16.35
CA ARG A 392 -25.53 6.12 -15.19
C ARG A 392 -26.85 6.01 -14.42
N ALA A 393 -27.96 5.86 -15.12
CA ALA A 393 -29.29 5.59 -14.57
C ALA A 393 -29.33 4.28 -13.78
N ALA A 394 -28.78 3.20 -14.34
CA ALA A 394 -28.62 1.91 -13.67
C ALA A 394 -27.75 2.04 -12.42
N GLN A 395 -26.62 2.74 -12.51
CA GLN A 395 -25.74 2.99 -11.37
C GLN A 395 -26.42 3.81 -10.26
N LEU A 396 -27.23 4.82 -10.61
CA LEU A 396 -27.97 5.63 -9.65
C LEU A 396 -29.05 4.81 -8.95
N ALA A 397 -29.76 3.96 -9.68
CA ALA A 397 -30.75 3.03 -9.14
C ALA A 397 -30.12 1.96 -8.22
N GLU A 398 -28.88 1.55 -8.49
CA GLU A 398 -28.14 0.62 -7.61
C GLU A 398 -27.65 1.26 -6.30
N ARG A 399 -27.22 2.53 -6.35
CA ARG A 399 -26.56 3.21 -5.22
C ARG A 399 -27.49 4.01 -4.32
N THR A 400 -28.68 4.36 -4.78
CA THR A 400 -29.60 5.25 -4.05
C THR A 400 -30.55 4.43 -3.16
N ASN A 401 -30.29 4.44 -1.85
CA ASN A 401 -31.10 3.70 -0.87
C ASN A 401 -31.91 4.60 0.08
N GLN A 402 -31.46 5.84 0.36
CA GLN A 402 -32.11 6.71 1.35
C GLN A 402 -33.35 7.46 0.81
N PHE A 403 -33.31 7.91 -0.44
CA PHE A 403 -34.47 8.50 -1.12
C PHE A 403 -34.83 7.69 -2.35
N ASN A 404 -35.26 6.45 -2.09
CA ASN A 404 -35.81 5.53 -3.07
C ASN A 404 -37.22 5.15 -2.64
N LEU A 405 -38.21 5.67 -3.35
CA LEU A 405 -39.61 5.41 -3.00
C LEU A 405 -39.99 3.96 -3.31
N SER A 406 -39.56 3.39 -4.43
CA SER A 406 -40.03 2.08 -4.89
C SER A 406 -39.46 0.90 -4.12
N GLY A 407 -38.29 1.08 -3.49
CA GLY A 407 -37.54 0.00 -2.83
C GLY A 407 -37.03 -1.07 -3.80
N THR A 408 -37.23 -0.90 -5.11
CA THR A 408 -36.79 -1.81 -6.16
C THR A 408 -35.83 -1.09 -7.10
N ARG A 409 -34.91 -1.85 -7.70
CA ARG A 409 -33.88 -1.33 -8.62
C ARG A 409 -34.25 -1.47 -10.09
N ARG A 410 -35.51 -1.86 -10.37
CA ARG A 410 -36.00 -2.16 -11.70
C ARG A 410 -36.83 -0.98 -12.21
N LEU A 411 -36.46 -0.47 -13.38
CA LEU A 411 -37.27 0.49 -14.14
C LEU A 411 -38.27 -0.31 -14.97
N ASP A 412 -39.54 0.09 -14.94
CA ASP A 412 -40.65 -0.63 -15.59
C ASP A 412 -41.66 0.34 -16.23
N GLY A 413 -41.28 1.61 -16.40
CA GLY A 413 -42.04 2.67 -17.04
C GLY A 413 -41.81 2.74 -18.55
N ASP A 414 -42.75 3.38 -19.25
CA ASP A 414 -42.70 3.63 -20.70
C ASP A 414 -41.61 4.64 -21.06
N GLU A 415 -41.37 5.61 -20.17
CA GLU A 415 -40.38 6.67 -20.33
C GLU A 415 -39.59 6.84 -19.03
N THR A 416 -38.30 7.13 -19.16
CA THR A 416 -37.42 7.43 -18.01
C THR A 416 -36.87 8.84 -18.16
N PHE A 417 -36.85 9.58 -17.04
CA PHE A 417 -36.29 10.91 -16.94
C PHE A 417 -35.09 10.92 -16.00
N VAL A 418 -34.05 11.63 -16.41
CA VAL A 418 -32.87 11.91 -15.58
C VAL A 418 -32.92 13.36 -15.08
N VAL A 419 -32.40 13.55 -13.88
CA VAL A 419 -32.37 14.86 -13.21
C VAL A 419 -30.93 15.28 -13.04
N ASP A 420 -30.53 16.30 -13.78
CA ASP A 420 -29.24 16.95 -13.67
C ASP A 420 -29.37 18.23 -12.85
N VAL A 421 -28.42 18.48 -11.95
CA VAL A 421 -28.45 19.62 -11.05
C VAL A 421 -27.11 20.35 -11.08
N SER A 422 -27.15 21.67 -11.20
CA SER A 422 -25.99 22.55 -11.05
C SER A 422 -26.32 23.75 -10.17
N ASP A 423 -25.30 24.36 -9.59
CA ASP A 423 -25.42 25.60 -8.81
C ASP A 423 -24.28 26.58 -9.14
N ARG A 424 -24.23 27.74 -8.49
CA ARG A 424 -23.18 28.75 -8.73
C ARG A 424 -21.75 28.29 -8.40
N PHE A 425 -21.58 27.18 -7.68
CA PHE A 425 -20.31 26.66 -7.21
C PHE A 425 -19.85 25.41 -8.00
N GLY A 426 -20.71 24.79 -8.82
CA GLY A 426 -20.35 23.69 -9.71
C GLY A 426 -21.50 22.76 -10.08
N ASP A 427 -21.21 21.76 -10.91
CA ASP A 427 -22.18 20.77 -11.39
C ASP A 427 -22.24 19.56 -10.44
N TYR A 428 -23.46 19.12 -10.09
CA TYR A 428 -23.69 17.87 -9.33
C TYR A 428 -23.86 16.66 -10.27
N GLY A 429 -24.02 16.92 -11.56
CA GLY A 429 -24.34 15.96 -12.62
C GLY A 429 -25.69 15.29 -12.41
N VAL A 430 -25.89 14.11 -13.03
CA VAL A 430 -27.12 13.33 -12.86
C VAL A 430 -27.23 12.85 -11.40
N VAL A 431 -28.24 13.38 -10.70
CA VAL A 431 -28.48 13.13 -9.27
C VAL A 431 -29.81 12.44 -8.99
N GLY A 432 -30.74 12.43 -9.93
CA GLY A 432 -32.07 11.84 -9.75
C GLY A 432 -32.56 11.10 -10.99
N LEU A 433 -33.53 10.22 -10.76
CA LEU A 433 -34.16 9.43 -11.81
C LEU A 433 -35.62 9.14 -11.47
N THR A 434 -36.49 9.21 -12.47
CA THR A 434 -37.86 8.74 -12.34
C THR A 434 -38.34 8.11 -13.65
N ASP A 435 -39.01 6.98 -13.56
CA ASP A 435 -39.72 6.38 -14.70
C ASP A 435 -41.21 6.67 -14.59
N VAL A 436 -41.89 6.75 -15.73
CA VAL A 436 -43.33 7.02 -15.80
C VAL A 436 -44.01 6.05 -16.74
N ARG A 437 -45.24 5.67 -16.41
CA ARG A 437 -46.16 4.96 -17.29
C ARG A 437 -47.55 5.56 -17.19
N THR A 438 -48.30 5.46 -18.27
CA THR A 438 -49.70 5.94 -18.28
C THR A 438 -50.64 4.78 -17.99
N ASP A 439 -51.45 4.92 -16.94
CA ASP A 439 -52.47 3.93 -16.56
C ASP A 439 -53.83 4.62 -16.40
N GLY A 440 -54.68 4.50 -17.41
CA GLY A 440 -55.97 5.20 -17.47
C GLY A 440 -55.80 6.71 -17.39
N ASP A 441 -56.35 7.32 -16.34
CA ASP A 441 -56.31 8.77 -16.09
C ASP A 441 -55.21 9.16 -15.07
N THR A 442 -54.20 8.30 -14.89
CA THR A 442 -53.13 8.48 -13.91
C THR A 442 -51.75 8.27 -14.54
N LEU A 443 -50.85 9.23 -14.32
CA LEU A 443 -49.42 9.07 -14.58
C LEU A 443 -48.77 8.38 -13.37
N ARG A 444 -48.31 7.14 -13.53
CA ARG A 444 -47.69 6.38 -12.45
C ARG A 444 -46.18 6.45 -12.55
N ALA A 445 -45.51 6.86 -11.48
CA ALA A 445 -44.06 6.78 -11.37
C ALA A 445 -43.66 5.52 -10.57
N GLY A 446 -43.01 4.56 -11.25
CA GLY A 446 -42.63 3.27 -10.68
C GLY A 446 -41.43 3.37 -9.75
N ALA A 447 -40.50 4.26 -10.10
CA ALA A 447 -39.26 4.62 -9.47
C ALA A 447 -39.21 6.15 -9.38
N PHE A 448 -38.83 6.62 -8.20
CA PHE A 448 -38.58 8.02 -7.91
C PHE A 448 -37.39 8.05 -6.96
N LEU A 449 -36.24 8.45 -7.50
CA LEU A 449 -34.94 8.28 -6.90
C LEU A 449 -34.22 9.61 -6.88
N LEU A 450 -33.62 9.95 -5.73
CA LEU A 450 -32.78 11.13 -5.61
C LEU A 450 -31.56 10.82 -4.75
N SER A 451 -30.39 11.19 -5.23
CA SER A 451 -29.14 11.06 -4.48
C SER A 451 -29.16 11.99 -3.26
N CYS A 452 -28.57 11.55 -2.14
CA CYS A 452 -28.46 12.30 -0.90
C CYS A 452 -27.83 13.70 -1.07
N ARG A 453 -26.97 13.91 -2.07
CA ARG A 453 -26.36 15.22 -2.37
C ARG A 453 -27.33 16.31 -2.83
N ALA A 454 -28.51 15.92 -3.33
CA ALA A 454 -29.53 16.84 -3.86
C ALA A 454 -30.81 16.88 -2.99
N LEU A 455 -30.89 16.00 -1.99
CA LEU A 455 -32.06 15.85 -1.12
C LEU A 455 -32.24 17.04 -0.17
N GLY A 456 -33.48 17.50 0.02
CA GLY A 456 -33.82 18.59 0.96
C GLY A 456 -33.47 19.98 0.41
N ARG A 457 -33.25 20.08 -0.91
CA ARG A 457 -32.96 21.32 -1.64
C ARG A 457 -34.10 21.73 -2.59
N GLY A 458 -35.26 21.08 -2.46
CA GLY A 458 -36.41 21.29 -3.34
C GLY A 458 -36.32 20.57 -4.68
N VAL A 459 -35.30 19.73 -4.92
CA VAL A 459 -35.18 18.95 -6.16
C VAL A 459 -36.29 17.90 -6.23
N GLU A 460 -36.59 17.21 -5.13
CA GLU A 460 -37.71 16.28 -5.02
C GLU A 460 -39.06 16.94 -5.31
N HIS A 461 -39.25 18.20 -4.90
CA HIS A 461 -40.43 19.01 -5.19
C HIS A 461 -40.51 19.38 -6.67
N ARG A 462 -39.38 19.76 -7.30
CA ARG A 462 -39.29 20.07 -8.74
C ARG A 462 -39.54 18.84 -9.61
N MET A 463 -39.07 17.67 -9.20
CA MET A 463 -39.35 16.40 -9.86
C MET A 463 -40.85 16.09 -9.84
N LEU A 464 -41.51 16.23 -8.67
CA LEU A 464 -42.96 16.04 -8.58
C LEU A 464 -43.74 17.08 -9.41
N ALA A 465 -43.31 18.34 -9.40
CA ALA A 465 -43.90 19.39 -10.21
C ALA A 465 -43.79 19.11 -11.72
N HIS A 466 -42.65 18.54 -12.15
CA HIS A 466 -42.47 18.08 -13.52
C HIS A 466 -43.43 16.94 -13.88
N LEU A 467 -43.60 15.94 -13.02
CA LEU A 467 -44.57 14.87 -13.23
C LEU A 467 -46.01 15.40 -13.30
N GLY A 468 -46.36 16.38 -12.47
CA GLY A 468 -47.66 17.05 -12.52
C GLY A 468 -47.88 17.83 -13.82
N ALA A 469 -46.87 18.57 -14.29
CA ALA A 469 -46.93 19.27 -15.57
C ALA A 469 -47.08 18.27 -16.73
N LEU A 470 -46.28 17.20 -16.72
CA LEU A 470 -46.33 16.13 -17.73
C LEU A 470 -47.70 15.43 -17.77
N ALA A 471 -48.30 15.16 -16.62
CA ALA A 471 -49.64 14.59 -16.54
C ALA A 471 -50.70 15.54 -17.14
N ARG A 472 -50.63 16.84 -16.84
CA ARG A 472 -51.53 17.84 -17.43
C ARG A 472 -51.37 17.96 -18.95
N ASP A 473 -50.13 17.96 -19.43
CA ASP A 473 -49.83 18.02 -20.87
C ASP A 473 -50.38 16.78 -21.61
N ARG A 474 -50.44 15.63 -20.92
CA ARG A 474 -51.06 14.39 -21.42
C ARG A 474 -52.57 14.31 -21.19
N GLY A 475 -53.19 15.33 -20.58
CA GLY A 475 -54.62 15.35 -20.27
C GLY A 475 -55.04 14.39 -19.15
N LEU A 476 -54.10 13.98 -18.28
CA LEU A 476 -54.34 13.07 -17.15
C LEU A 476 -54.68 13.86 -15.88
N ALA A 477 -55.65 13.38 -15.11
CA ALA A 477 -56.10 14.06 -13.90
C ALA A 477 -55.22 13.81 -12.68
N ARG A 478 -54.45 12.71 -12.64
CA ARG A 478 -53.74 12.23 -11.44
C ARG A 478 -52.27 11.88 -11.68
N VAL A 479 -51.46 11.99 -10.63
CA VAL A 479 -50.08 11.48 -10.55
C VAL A 479 -49.98 10.54 -9.35
N ALA A 480 -49.39 9.36 -9.54
CA ALA A 480 -49.22 8.36 -8.49
C ALA A 480 -47.75 7.95 -8.32
N LEU A 481 -47.23 8.01 -7.10
CA LEU A 481 -45.86 7.59 -6.76
C LEU A 481 -45.87 6.23 -6.04
N SER A 482 -45.06 5.29 -6.51
CA SER A 482 -44.88 3.97 -5.88
C SER A 482 -44.02 4.10 -4.63
N PHE A 483 -44.54 3.72 -3.46
CA PHE A 483 -43.77 3.65 -2.22
C PHE A 483 -43.77 2.25 -1.62
N ARG A 484 -42.59 1.74 -1.25
CA ARG A 484 -42.41 0.54 -0.43
C ARG A 484 -41.57 0.90 0.78
N ALA A 485 -42.06 0.59 1.97
CA ALA A 485 -41.31 0.83 3.20
C ALA A 485 -40.05 -0.04 3.24
N THR A 486 -38.92 0.55 3.66
CA THR A 486 -37.68 -0.17 3.97
C THR A 486 -37.08 0.44 5.24
N GLU A 487 -36.12 -0.25 5.87
CA GLU A 487 -35.38 0.29 7.03
C GLU A 487 -34.57 1.55 6.69
N ARG A 488 -34.32 1.83 5.40
CA ARG A 488 -33.37 2.86 4.94
C ARG A 488 -34.01 4.08 4.28
N ASN A 489 -35.29 4.02 3.87
CA ASN A 489 -35.95 5.09 3.09
C ASN A 489 -36.87 6.02 3.91
N GLN A 490 -36.53 6.26 5.18
CA GLN A 490 -37.25 7.19 6.04
C GLN A 490 -37.42 8.60 5.44
N PRO A 491 -36.40 9.22 4.81
CA PRO A 491 -36.57 10.54 4.18
C PRO A 491 -37.61 10.56 3.05
N ALA A 492 -37.75 9.47 2.30
CA ALA A 492 -38.78 9.35 1.26
C ALA A 492 -40.19 9.27 1.86
N ARG A 493 -40.34 8.59 3.01
CA ARG A 493 -41.60 8.53 3.75
C ARG A 493 -42.01 9.92 4.27
N ASP A 494 -41.06 10.67 4.82
CA ASP A 494 -41.32 12.00 5.38
C ASP A 494 -41.73 12.99 4.28
N PHE A 495 -41.08 12.91 3.11
CA PHE A 495 -41.49 13.68 1.92
C PHE A 495 -42.92 13.36 1.51
N LEU A 496 -43.29 12.07 1.38
CA LEU A 496 -44.64 11.66 0.99
C LEU A 496 -45.70 12.09 2.00
N ALA A 497 -45.38 12.05 3.30
CA ALA A 497 -46.29 12.47 4.36
C ALA A 497 -46.57 13.98 4.36
N ALA A 498 -45.67 14.79 3.82
CA ALA A 498 -45.84 16.24 3.68
C ALA A 498 -46.71 16.64 2.47
N LEU A 499 -47.03 15.71 1.57
CA LEU A 499 -47.81 15.97 0.37
C LEU A 499 -49.31 15.79 0.62
N PRO A 500 -50.19 16.49 -0.12
CA PRO A 500 -51.65 16.27 -0.09
C PRO A 500 -52.03 15.01 -0.90
N ALA A 501 -51.38 13.88 -0.61
CA ALA A 501 -51.55 12.61 -1.31
C ALA A 501 -52.48 11.66 -0.55
N THR A 502 -53.27 10.89 -1.30
CA THR A 502 -54.02 9.75 -0.74
C THR A 502 -53.20 8.48 -0.96
N ALA A 503 -52.93 7.74 0.11
CA ALA A 503 -52.23 6.46 0.03
C ALA A 503 -53.21 5.32 -0.33
N GLU A 504 -52.94 4.63 -1.43
CA GLU A 504 -53.68 3.45 -1.91
C GLU A 504 -52.80 2.20 -1.77
N PRO A 505 -53.00 1.35 -0.74
CA PRO A 505 -52.16 0.18 -0.50
C PRO A 505 -52.21 -0.85 -1.64
N TYR A 506 -51.05 -1.47 -1.94
CA TYR A 506 -50.96 -2.65 -2.81
C TYR A 506 -49.93 -3.64 -2.24
N GLY A 507 -50.39 -4.57 -1.41
CA GLY A 507 -49.55 -5.54 -0.69
C GLY A 507 -49.24 -5.12 0.75
N GLU A 508 -48.45 -5.93 1.46
CA GLU A 508 -48.27 -5.81 2.92
C GLU A 508 -47.41 -4.60 3.34
N GLU A 509 -46.56 -4.05 2.46
CA GLU A 509 -45.65 -2.94 2.78
C GLU A 509 -45.48 -1.93 1.63
N ALA A 510 -46.42 -1.87 0.69
CA ALA A 510 -46.36 -0.95 -0.45
C ALA A 510 -47.68 -0.21 -0.69
N ALA A 511 -47.58 1.03 -1.15
CA ALA A 511 -48.73 1.88 -1.44
C ALA A 511 -48.43 2.85 -2.60
N TRP A 512 -49.46 3.19 -3.36
CA TRP A 512 -49.43 4.30 -4.31
C TRP A 512 -49.86 5.57 -3.61
N TYR A 513 -49.01 6.60 -3.61
CA TYR A 513 -49.35 7.93 -3.13
C TYR A 513 -49.88 8.74 -4.30
N VAL A 514 -51.19 9.00 -4.30
CA VAL A 514 -51.87 9.61 -5.45
C VAL A 514 -52.32 11.03 -5.17
N LEU A 515 -52.01 11.92 -6.11
CA LEU A 515 -52.32 13.36 -6.07
C LEU A 515 -53.04 13.78 -7.35
N ALA A 516 -53.79 14.88 -7.29
CA ALA A 516 -54.25 15.54 -8.51
C ALA A 516 -53.06 16.12 -9.28
N ALA A 517 -53.07 16.03 -10.61
CA ALA A 517 -51.99 16.53 -11.45
C ALA A 517 -51.77 18.04 -11.29
N ALA A 518 -52.83 18.80 -11.00
CA ALA A 518 -52.76 20.22 -10.69
C ALA A 518 -52.01 20.50 -9.38
N ASP A 519 -52.28 19.70 -8.33
CA ASP A 519 -51.62 19.85 -7.04
C ASP A 519 -50.15 19.45 -7.14
N ALA A 520 -49.85 18.33 -7.79
CA ALA A 520 -48.47 17.90 -8.06
C ALA A 520 -47.67 18.99 -8.78
N ALA A 521 -48.25 19.62 -9.82
CA ALA A 521 -47.61 20.68 -10.58
C ALA A 521 -47.42 22.00 -9.80
N ALA A 522 -48.17 22.20 -8.72
CA ALA A 522 -48.14 23.39 -7.88
C ALA A 522 -47.27 23.24 -6.62
N VAL A 523 -46.63 22.08 -6.42
CA VAL A 523 -45.75 21.82 -5.28
C VAL A 523 -44.56 22.78 -5.30
N VAL A 524 -44.40 23.53 -4.20
CA VAL A 524 -43.26 24.44 -3.96
C VAL A 524 -42.58 24.03 -2.66
N HIS A 525 -41.24 23.97 -2.69
CA HIS A 525 -40.44 23.65 -1.52
C HIS A 525 -40.51 24.79 -0.47
N SER A 526 -40.88 24.47 0.78
CA SER A 526 -40.87 25.39 1.91
C SER A 526 -39.93 24.84 3.01
N PRO A 527 -38.80 25.50 3.31
CA PRO A 527 -37.82 24.96 4.25
C PRO A 527 -38.27 25.17 5.70
N VAL A 528 -38.67 24.11 6.40
CA VAL A 528 -38.80 24.10 7.86
C VAL A 528 -38.12 22.85 8.44
N HIS A 529 -37.04 23.10 9.19
CA HIS A 529 -36.22 22.22 10.06
C HIS A 529 -35.69 20.86 9.52
N PRO A 530 -34.38 20.59 9.66
CA PRO A 530 -33.84 19.25 9.44
C PRO A 530 -34.04 18.36 10.68
N PRO A 531 -34.43 17.08 10.54
CA PRO A 531 -34.19 16.09 11.57
C PRO A 531 -32.70 15.69 11.57
N VAL A 532 -32.13 15.62 12.77
CA VAL A 532 -30.86 14.95 13.06
C VAL A 532 -31.08 13.44 12.87
N HIS A 533 -30.20 12.78 12.10
CA HIS A 533 -30.17 11.32 12.03
C HIS A 533 -28.83 10.75 12.52
N PRO A 534 -28.87 9.58 13.19
CA PRO A 534 -27.67 8.92 13.72
C PRO A 534 -26.85 8.28 12.59
N SER A 535 -25.54 8.34 12.74
CA SER A 535 -24.53 7.64 11.95
C SER A 535 -24.50 6.15 12.30
N ASP A 536 -24.50 5.27 11.28
CA ASP A 536 -23.98 3.90 11.36
C ASP A 536 -23.82 3.27 9.95
N PRO A 537 -22.99 2.23 9.76
CA PRO A 537 -21.81 2.30 8.90
C PRO A 537 -22.09 1.89 7.45
N ALA A 538 -21.44 2.58 6.51
CA ALA A 538 -21.48 2.23 5.10
C ALA A 538 -20.62 0.97 4.81
N GLU A 539 -21.27 -0.15 4.53
CA GLU A 539 -20.66 -1.27 3.81
C GLU A 539 -20.22 -0.79 2.41
N GLU A 540 -18.91 -0.60 2.26
CA GLU A 540 -18.22 -0.33 1.01
C GLU A 540 -18.13 -1.63 0.19
N ARG A 541 -19.12 -1.87 -0.70
CA ARG A 541 -19.00 -2.92 -1.73
C ARG A 541 -18.73 -2.29 -3.09
N ALA A 542 -17.44 -2.10 -3.37
CA ALA A 542 -16.93 -1.89 -4.71
C ALA A 542 -16.70 -3.24 -5.40
N ALA A 543 -17.04 -3.31 -6.69
CA ALA A 543 -16.57 -4.36 -7.59
C ALA A 543 -15.08 -4.13 -7.94
N GLY A 544 -14.23 -5.13 -7.72
CA GLY A 544 -12.77 -5.13 -7.91
C GLY A 544 -12.15 -6.40 -7.30
N PRO A 545 -10.91 -6.80 -7.67
CA PRO A 545 -10.44 -8.20 -7.66
C PRO A 545 -10.26 -8.81 -6.25
N VAL A 546 -10.05 -10.12 -6.25
CA VAL A 546 -10.03 -11.10 -5.15
C VAL A 546 -9.72 -10.55 -3.75
N ARG A 547 -10.59 -10.96 -2.81
CA ARG A 547 -10.57 -10.64 -1.38
C ARG A 547 -9.37 -11.28 -0.68
N ILE A 548 -8.43 -10.46 -0.22
CA ILE A 548 -7.81 -10.70 1.08
C ILE A 548 -8.77 -10.13 2.13
N ASP A 549 -8.96 -10.84 3.25
CA ASP A 549 -9.93 -10.51 4.29
C ASP A 549 -9.83 -9.02 4.72
N PRO A 550 -10.89 -8.20 4.50
CA PRO A 550 -10.88 -6.76 4.75
C PRO A 550 -10.99 -6.37 6.23
N THR A 551 -10.91 -7.32 7.17
CA THR A 551 -10.92 -7.03 8.63
C THR A 551 -9.54 -6.92 9.28
N ALA A 552 -8.47 -7.10 8.52
CA ALA A 552 -7.12 -6.90 9.03
C ALA A 552 -6.57 -5.58 8.50
N VAL A 553 -6.45 -4.57 9.38
CA VAL A 553 -5.31 -3.66 9.28
C VAL A 553 -4.07 -4.54 9.48
N PRO A 554 -3.31 -4.89 8.42
CA PRO A 554 -2.18 -5.80 8.53
C PRO A 554 -0.97 -5.00 9.01
N ALA A 555 -0.35 -5.47 10.10
CA ALA A 555 0.52 -4.74 11.02
C ALA A 555 -0.24 -3.78 11.96
N GLY A 556 -0.48 -4.21 13.20
CA GLY A 556 -0.80 -3.27 14.28
C GLY A 556 0.31 -2.22 14.42
N TRP A 557 0.01 -1.09 15.07
CA TRP A 557 0.96 0.04 15.22
C TRP A 557 2.35 -0.38 15.70
N ALA A 558 2.47 -1.44 16.51
CA ALA A 558 3.75 -1.98 16.98
C ALA A 558 4.65 -2.51 15.85
N ALA A 559 4.06 -3.18 14.85
CA ALA A 559 4.81 -3.65 13.68
C ALA A 559 5.21 -2.45 12.81
N VAL A 560 4.31 -1.50 12.56
CA VAL A 560 4.65 -0.27 11.81
C VAL A 560 5.78 0.50 12.48
N GLU A 561 5.70 0.70 13.80
CA GLU A 561 6.72 1.38 14.58
C GLU A 561 8.06 0.64 14.53
N ARG A 562 8.06 -0.68 14.68
CA ARG A 562 9.28 -1.49 14.57
C ARG A 562 9.89 -1.41 13.17
N ILE A 563 9.08 -1.43 12.12
CA ILE A 563 9.55 -1.30 10.73
C ILE A 563 10.21 0.07 10.55
N ALA A 564 9.52 1.12 10.97
CA ALA A 564 9.95 2.49 10.77
C ALA A 564 11.13 2.92 11.65
N THR A 565 11.50 2.14 12.67
CA THR A 565 12.58 2.48 13.62
C THR A 565 13.71 1.46 13.72
N ARG A 566 13.47 0.18 13.37
CA ARG A 566 14.44 -0.92 13.60
C ARG A 566 14.64 -1.86 12.43
N LEU A 567 13.85 -1.73 11.36
CA LEU A 567 13.98 -2.52 10.14
C LEU A 567 14.06 -1.55 8.96
N THR A 568 14.92 -0.55 9.10
CA THR A 568 15.09 0.54 8.14
C THR A 568 16.21 0.26 7.15
N ARG A 569 17.15 -0.63 7.51
CA ARG A 569 18.30 -0.97 6.68
C ARG A 569 18.48 -2.48 6.50
N PRO A 570 19.08 -2.95 5.39
CA PRO A 570 19.30 -4.37 5.13
C PRO A 570 20.03 -5.12 6.24
N GLU A 571 21.05 -4.51 6.84
CA GLU A 571 21.81 -5.09 7.96
C GLU A 571 20.92 -5.35 9.19
N GLU A 572 20.00 -4.43 9.50
CA GLU A 572 19.07 -4.56 10.62
C GLU A 572 18.04 -5.66 10.36
N ILE A 573 17.60 -5.80 9.11
CA ILE A 573 16.70 -6.87 8.67
C ILE A 573 17.39 -8.22 8.82
N LEU A 574 18.64 -8.35 8.34
CA LEU A 574 19.41 -9.58 8.45
C LEU A 574 19.70 -9.96 9.90
N ASP A 575 20.02 -8.99 10.77
CA ASP A 575 20.21 -9.23 12.20
C ASP A 575 18.91 -9.70 12.87
N ALA A 576 17.78 -9.08 12.53
CA ALA A 576 16.46 -9.49 13.04
C ALA A 576 16.08 -10.89 12.56
N MET A 577 16.36 -11.23 11.30
CA MET A 577 16.16 -12.57 10.75
C MET A 577 17.00 -13.62 11.48
N ARG A 578 18.28 -13.31 11.75
CA ARG A 578 19.17 -14.18 12.53
C ARG A 578 18.65 -14.41 13.95
N ALA A 579 18.17 -13.35 14.61
CA ALA A 579 17.61 -13.45 15.96
C ALA A 579 16.28 -14.20 16.03
N ALA A 580 15.50 -14.24 14.94
CA ALA A 580 14.21 -14.92 14.86
C ALA A 580 14.30 -16.43 14.60
N ARG A 581 15.47 -16.97 14.21
CA ARG A 581 15.65 -18.40 13.97
C ARG A 581 15.78 -19.16 15.30
N PRO A 582 15.12 -20.31 15.49
CA PRO A 582 15.31 -21.14 16.68
C PRO A 582 16.76 -21.63 16.73
N ALA A 583 17.43 -21.45 17.87
CA ALA A 583 18.78 -21.96 18.09
C ALA A 583 18.77 -23.49 18.15
N THR A 584 19.26 -24.13 17.10
CA THR A 584 19.52 -25.58 17.10
C THR A 584 20.93 -25.82 17.66
N GLU A 585 21.12 -25.70 18.97
CA GLU A 585 22.38 -26.07 19.61
C GLU A 585 22.43 -27.59 19.83
N ALA A 586 23.27 -28.29 19.06
CA ALA A 586 23.70 -29.64 19.41
C ALA A 586 24.78 -29.56 20.49
N ALA A 587 24.48 -30.06 21.69
CA ALA A 587 25.43 -30.07 22.81
C ALA A 587 26.70 -30.86 22.44
N GLY A 588 27.85 -30.19 22.42
CA GLY A 588 29.17 -30.80 22.19
C GLY A 588 29.83 -30.53 20.83
N ALA A 589 29.23 -29.72 19.96
CA ALA A 589 29.82 -29.31 18.69
C ALA A 589 30.94 -28.27 18.86
N THR A 590 32.02 -28.35 18.07
CA THR A 590 33.03 -27.29 17.96
C THR A 590 32.42 -26.01 17.34
N PRO A 591 33.05 -24.82 17.48
CA PRO A 591 32.52 -23.60 16.87
C PRO A 591 32.34 -23.69 15.34
N VAL A 592 33.24 -24.40 14.64
CA VAL A 592 33.13 -24.64 13.19
C VAL A 592 31.99 -25.61 12.91
N GLU A 593 31.88 -26.71 13.66
CA GLU A 593 30.77 -27.66 13.54
C GLU A 593 29.42 -27.00 13.80
N ALA A 594 29.28 -26.18 14.85
CA ALA A 594 28.05 -25.46 15.16
C ALA A 594 27.67 -24.49 14.03
N THR A 595 28.67 -23.86 13.41
CA THR A 595 28.47 -22.96 12.26
C THR A 595 28.00 -23.73 11.03
N VAL A 596 28.63 -24.87 10.72
CA VAL A 596 28.23 -25.74 9.62
C VAL A 596 26.84 -26.35 9.86
N MET A 597 26.55 -26.81 11.09
CA MET A 597 25.22 -27.31 11.48
C MET A 597 24.14 -26.26 11.27
N ARG A 598 24.42 -25.02 11.67
CA ARG A 598 23.52 -23.88 11.42
C ARG A 598 23.29 -23.68 9.93
N TRP A 599 24.35 -23.64 9.11
CA TRP A 599 24.19 -23.46 7.67
C TRP A 599 23.45 -24.61 7.00
N TRP A 600 23.68 -25.85 7.42
CA TRP A 600 22.95 -27.00 6.88
C TRP A 600 21.50 -27.01 7.32
N ALA A 601 21.19 -26.53 8.53
CA ALA A 601 19.80 -26.31 8.96
C ALA A 601 19.07 -25.28 8.09
N GLU A 602 19.81 -24.31 7.55
CA GLU A 602 19.28 -23.26 6.67
C GLU A 602 19.20 -23.72 5.20
N LEU A 603 20.17 -24.52 4.76
CA LEU A 603 20.32 -24.89 3.35
C LEU A 603 19.57 -26.18 2.98
N LEU A 604 19.37 -27.12 3.91
CA LEU A 604 18.89 -28.48 3.62
C LEU A 604 17.42 -28.68 4.02
N ASP A 605 16.76 -29.70 3.44
CA ASP A 605 15.34 -30.00 3.69
C ASP A 605 15.08 -30.50 5.12
N LYS A 606 16.09 -31.09 5.74
CA LYS A 606 16.03 -31.60 7.11
C LYS A 606 17.11 -30.91 7.95
N PRO A 607 16.74 -30.31 9.10
CA PRO A 607 17.74 -29.74 9.98
C PRO A 607 18.64 -30.86 10.52
N PRO A 608 19.97 -30.66 10.53
CA PRO A 608 20.87 -31.60 11.16
C PRO A 608 20.60 -31.65 12.66
N THR A 609 20.58 -32.87 13.18
CA THR A 609 20.41 -33.19 14.60
C THR A 609 21.71 -33.68 15.24
N SER A 610 22.72 -33.99 14.43
CA SER A 610 24.03 -34.51 14.84
C SER A 610 25.14 -34.02 13.91
N VAL A 611 26.36 -33.83 14.45
CA VAL A 611 27.57 -33.51 13.63
C VAL A 611 27.96 -34.64 12.67
N ASN A 612 27.40 -35.83 12.85
CA ASN A 612 27.61 -36.98 11.96
C ASN A 612 26.55 -37.10 10.86
N ASP A 613 25.62 -36.15 10.75
CA ASP A 613 24.61 -36.20 9.69
C ASP A 613 25.26 -35.93 8.33
N GLY A 614 24.88 -36.71 7.32
CA GLY A 614 25.41 -36.63 5.97
C GLY A 614 24.70 -35.59 5.10
N PHE A 615 25.47 -34.82 4.32
CA PHE A 615 24.95 -33.71 3.51
C PHE A 615 23.81 -34.13 2.57
N PHE A 616 24.01 -35.23 1.84
CA PHE A 616 23.04 -35.74 0.87
C PHE A 616 21.85 -36.43 1.54
N GLU A 617 22.03 -36.99 2.74
CA GLU A 617 20.97 -37.67 3.50
C GLU A 617 19.93 -36.69 4.06
N LEU A 618 20.38 -35.46 4.31
CA LEU A 618 19.54 -34.34 4.73
C LEU A 618 18.88 -33.57 3.56
N GLY A 619 19.07 -34.04 2.32
CA GLY A 619 18.49 -33.42 1.11
C GLY A 619 19.45 -32.51 0.35
N GLY A 620 20.76 -32.56 0.63
CA GLY A 620 21.76 -31.84 -0.15
C GLY A 620 21.84 -32.32 -1.60
N HIS A 621 22.06 -31.39 -2.52
CA HIS A 621 22.34 -31.64 -3.93
C HIS A 621 23.32 -30.58 -4.45
N SER A 622 23.77 -30.69 -5.70
CA SER A 622 24.87 -29.90 -6.26
C SER A 622 24.73 -28.39 -6.05
N LEU A 623 23.51 -27.84 -6.18
CA LEU A 623 23.25 -26.41 -5.93
C LEU A 623 23.44 -26.01 -4.46
N ARG A 624 22.90 -26.80 -3.51
CA ARG A 624 23.08 -26.56 -2.07
C ARG A 624 24.55 -26.71 -1.66
N LEU A 625 25.29 -27.59 -2.35
CA LEU A 625 26.71 -27.77 -2.12
C LEU A 625 27.50 -26.52 -2.51
N VAL A 626 27.19 -25.93 -3.66
CA VAL A 626 27.77 -24.66 -4.11
C VAL A 626 27.47 -23.53 -3.13
N GLN A 627 26.21 -23.42 -2.66
CA GLN A 627 25.82 -22.41 -1.66
C GLN A 627 26.56 -22.60 -0.33
N PHE A 628 26.73 -23.85 0.10
CA PHE A 628 27.51 -24.18 1.28
C PHE A 628 28.98 -23.77 1.12
N MET A 629 29.60 -24.07 -0.02
CA MET A 629 30.99 -23.71 -0.32
C MET A 629 31.21 -22.19 -0.35
N ALA A 630 30.28 -21.42 -0.91
CA ALA A 630 30.36 -19.96 -0.91
C ALA A 630 30.37 -19.38 0.52
N ARG A 631 29.53 -19.93 1.41
CA ARG A 631 29.50 -19.53 2.83
C ARG A 631 30.77 -19.89 3.58
N VAL A 632 31.33 -21.08 3.34
CA VAL A 632 32.61 -21.49 3.93
C VAL A 632 33.71 -20.51 3.58
N ARG A 633 33.81 -20.11 2.30
CA ARG A 633 34.80 -19.12 1.86
C ARG A 633 34.58 -17.75 2.51
N ALA A 634 33.34 -17.27 2.54
CA ALA A 634 33.02 -15.94 3.07
C ALA A 634 33.32 -15.81 4.57
N GLU A 635 33.03 -16.86 5.36
CA GLU A 635 33.20 -16.82 6.81
C GLU A 635 34.61 -17.24 7.24
N PHE A 636 35.18 -18.26 6.59
CA PHE A 636 36.42 -18.90 7.05
C PHE A 636 37.64 -18.62 6.17
N GLY A 637 37.47 -17.97 5.01
CA GLY A 637 38.54 -17.70 4.04
C GLY A 637 38.96 -18.93 3.21
N VAL A 638 38.45 -20.12 3.53
CA VAL A 638 38.89 -21.40 2.95
C VAL A 638 38.12 -21.75 1.69
N GLU A 639 38.83 -22.10 0.61
CA GLU A 639 38.23 -22.72 -0.57
C GLU A 639 38.18 -24.25 -0.45
N LEU A 640 36.97 -24.81 -0.48
CA LEU A 640 36.76 -26.26 -0.51
C LEU A 640 36.75 -26.76 -1.96
N PRO A 641 37.56 -27.75 -2.35
CA PRO A 641 37.54 -28.26 -3.72
C PRO A 641 36.26 -29.05 -4.00
N PHE A 642 35.53 -28.68 -5.06
CA PHE A 642 34.28 -29.33 -5.46
C PHE A 642 34.43 -30.85 -5.64
N ASP A 643 35.54 -31.29 -6.24
CA ASP A 643 35.84 -32.71 -6.48
C ASP A 643 35.97 -33.54 -5.18
N THR A 644 36.31 -32.90 -4.06
CA THR A 644 36.46 -33.56 -2.76
C THR A 644 35.10 -33.80 -2.10
N LEU A 645 34.13 -32.92 -2.32
CA LEU A 645 32.80 -32.97 -1.70
C LEU A 645 31.75 -33.68 -2.57
N TYR A 646 31.95 -33.73 -3.90
CA TYR A 646 31.00 -34.35 -4.83
C TYR A 646 31.17 -35.88 -4.93
N THR A 647 32.36 -36.41 -4.66
CA THR A 647 32.70 -37.82 -4.93
C THR A 647 32.40 -38.76 -3.76
N THR A 648 32.08 -38.25 -2.56
CA THR A 648 31.82 -39.05 -1.36
C THR A 648 30.78 -38.35 -0.48
N SER A 649 29.85 -39.10 0.12
CA SER A 649 28.95 -38.53 1.14
C SER A 649 29.80 -38.07 2.32
N PHE A 650 29.64 -36.83 2.75
CA PHE A 650 30.42 -36.23 3.84
C PHE A 650 29.50 -35.70 4.94
N THR A 651 30.03 -35.71 6.16
CA THR A 651 29.36 -35.27 7.38
C THR A 651 29.81 -33.87 7.81
N ILE A 652 29.09 -33.28 8.77
CA ILE A 652 29.40 -31.96 9.32
C ILE A 652 30.77 -31.97 10.01
N ALA A 653 31.08 -33.01 10.79
CA ALA A 653 32.37 -33.18 11.45
C ALA A 653 33.54 -33.31 10.45
N GLU A 654 33.35 -34.05 9.36
CA GLU A 654 34.38 -34.21 8.32
C GLU A 654 34.67 -32.90 7.59
N VAL A 655 33.63 -32.12 7.27
CA VAL A 655 33.80 -30.84 6.60
C VAL A 655 34.40 -29.79 7.54
N ALA A 656 34.00 -29.77 8.81
CA ALA A 656 34.56 -28.87 9.82
C ALA A 656 36.05 -29.13 10.01
N LYS A 657 36.45 -30.40 10.08
CA LYS A 657 37.86 -30.80 10.14
C LYS A 657 38.66 -30.32 8.93
N VAL A 658 38.11 -30.43 7.72
CA VAL A 658 38.79 -29.96 6.49
C VAL A 658 38.96 -28.43 6.49
N ILE A 659 37.97 -27.69 7.00
CA ILE A 659 38.05 -26.24 7.17
C ILE A 659 39.18 -25.90 8.16
N GLU A 660 39.17 -26.53 9.33
CA GLU A 660 40.18 -26.30 10.38
C GLU A 660 41.61 -26.65 9.90
N GLU A 661 41.79 -27.78 9.20
CA GLU A 661 43.09 -28.19 8.63
C GLU A 661 43.62 -27.19 7.59
N ARG A 662 42.73 -26.59 6.79
CA ARG A 662 43.13 -25.59 5.79
C ARG A 662 43.40 -24.21 6.38
N GLN A 663 42.64 -23.79 7.38
CA GLN A 663 42.95 -22.56 8.14
C GLN A 663 44.31 -22.67 8.81
N LEU A 664 44.66 -23.84 9.35
CA LEU A 664 45.96 -24.06 9.97
C LEU A 664 47.11 -24.05 8.94
N ALA A 665 46.86 -24.55 7.73
CA ALA A 665 47.84 -24.52 6.65
C ALA A 665 48.10 -23.10 6.12
N GLU A 666 47.05 -22.29 5.94
CA GLU A 666 47.18 -20.90 5.48
C GLU A 666 47.85 -20.00 6.54
N THR A 667 47.51 -20.20 7.82
CA THR A 667 48.16 -19.47 8.93
C THR A 667 49.65 -19.85 9.06
N GLY A 668 49.99 -21.12 8.87
CA GLY A 668 51.39 -21.59 8.92
C GLY A 668 52.26 -21.06 7.77
N ASP A 669 51.68 -20.87 6.58
CA ASP A 669 52.37 -20.26 5.44
C ASP A 669 52.59 -18.75 5.64
N GLU A 670 51.65 -18.04 6.27
CA GLU A 670 51.83 -16.63 6.67
C GLU A 670 52.88 -16.45 7.78
N GLU A 671 52.90 -17.35 8.78
CA GLU A 671 53.90 -17.32 9.85
C GLU A 671 55.31 -17.62 9.32
N LEU A 672 55.43 -18.58 8.38
CA LEU A 672 56.68 -18.89 7.69
C LEU A 672 57.12 -17.74 6.78
N ALA A 673 56.19 -17.08 6.07
CA ALA A 673 56.48 -15.90 5.26
C ALA A 673 56.95 -14.72 6.12
N GLY A 674 56.34 -14.50 7.30
CA GLY A 674 56.77 -13.49 8.26
C GLY A 674 58.17 -13.74 8.82
N LEU A 675 58.50 -15.00 9.15
CA LEU A 675 59.84 -15.39 9.57
C LEU A 675 60.88 -15.24 8.45
N LEU A 676 60.50 -15.51 7.19
CA LEU A 676 61.36 -15.30 6.03
C LEU A 676 61.59 -13.81 5.73
N ASP A 677 60.61 -12.95 5.97
CA ASP A 677 60.73 -11.50 5.82
C ASP A 677 61.60 -10.88 6.93
N GLU A 678 61.48 -11.37 8.17
CA GLU A 678 62.41 -11.04 9.26
C GLU A 678 63.85 -11.47 8.93
N LEU A 679 64.04 -12.66 8.35
CA LEU A 679 65.36 -13.14 7.91
C LEU A 679 65.91 -12.35 6.73
N ALA A 680 65.07 -11.88 5.81
CA ALA A 680 65.46 -11.05 4.67
C ALA A 680 65.78 -9.60 5.05
N GLY A 681 65.29 -9.14 6.20
CA GLY A 681 65.57 -7.81 6.76
C GLY A 681 66.88 -7.72 7.56
N LEU A 682 67.52 -8.85 7.87
CA LEU A 682 68.80 -8.90 8.57
C LEU A 682 69.95 -8.68 7.58
N SER A 683 70.94 -7.88 7.97
CA SER A 683 72.17 -7.72 7.20
C SER A 683 73.06 -8.97 7.28
N ASP A 684 73.92 -9.19 6.29
CA ASP A 684 74.85 -10.32 6.26
C ASP A 684 75.71 -10.42 7.56
N GLU A 685 76.03 -9.27 8.19
CA GLU A 685 76.75 -9.21 9.47
C GLU A 685 75.90 -9.68 10.68
N GLU A 686 74.59 -9.49 10.64
CA GLU A 686 73.65 -9.93 11.68
C GLU A 686 73.29 -11.41 11.54
N ILE A 687 73.22 -11.91 10.30
CA ILE A 687 73.03 -13.33 9.98
C ILE A 687 74.25 -14.14 10.43
N ASP A 688 75.47 -13.64 10.17
CA ASP A 688 76.71 -14.28 10.64
C ASP A 688 76.81 -14.30 12.17
N ALA A 689 76.40 -13.23 12.86
CA ALA A 689 76.38 -13.17 14.32
C ALA A 689 75.36 -14.15 14.95
N LEU A 690 74.20 -14.33 14.34
CA LEU A 690 73.18 -15.31 14.77
C LEU A 690 73.67 -16.75 14.58
N LEU A 691 74.34 -17.05 13.46
CA LEU A 691 74.93 -18.36 13.18
C LEU A 691 76.11 -18.68 14.12
N GLU A 692 76.94 -17.70 14.48
CA GLU A 692 77.99 -17.87 15.49
C GLU A 692 77.42 -18.11 16.90
N SER A 693 76.36 -17.40 17.30
CA SER A 693 75.72 -17.59 18.62
C SER A 693 74.96 -18.93 18.75
N GLY A 694 74.42 -19.44 17.64
CA GLY A 694 73.75 -20.75 17.58
C GLY A 694 74.72 -21.93 17.64
N LEU A 695 75.95 -21.77 17.16
CA LEU A 695 77.00 -22.80 17.21
C LEU A 695 77.65 -22.93 18.59
N GLU A 696 77.69 -21.86 19.40
CA GLU A 696 78.15 -21.94 20.80
C GLU A 696 77.10 -22.54 21.75
N SER A 697 75.81 -22.42 21.41
CA SER A 697 74.69 -22.96 22.22
C SER A 697 74.44 -24.47 21.98
N GLY A 698 75.12 -25.08 21.00
CA GLY A 698 74.95 -26.48 20.60
C GLY A 698 76.01 -27.46 21.13
N ASN A 699 76.93 -27.03 22.00
CA ASN A 699 77.94 -27.90 22.59
C ASN A 699 78.04 -27.69 24.12
N GLY A 700 76.96 -28.07 24.83
CA GLY A 700 76.86 -28.08 26.29
C GLY A 700 75.89 -29.14 26.78
#